data_AF-A0AAZ1XC39-F1
#
_entry.id   AF-A0AAZ1XC39-F1
#
_cell.length_a   1.000
_cell.length_b   1.000
_cell.length_c   1.000
_cell.angle_alpha   90.00
_cell.angle_beta   90.00
_cell.angle_gamma   90.00
#
_symmetry.space_group_name_H-M   'P 1'
#
loop_
_entity.id
_entity.type
_entity.pdbx_description
1 polymer ?
#
loop_
_entity_poly.entity_id
_entity_poly.type
_entity_poly.pdbx_seq_one_letter_code
_entity_poly.pdbx_strand_id
1 'polypeptide(L)'
;MATQKYESIISNSDQKSDGPPAVYQLRAKKQKFGSLTRVTVGEKHPNKPNRTILLVGETGAGKSTLINALLNYTMGVKWEDRVWFKVVEEVEKSKSESQTSDVIVYEIFGFEDKTLPYSLTIIDTPGYGDTRGIEHEDIISQRLLDLFQSDDGVHEVHAVGLVMKASDNQLSDQMMHIFDSLMSLFGKNLEKNIVALVTHSDGSRPKNLLQALEASQIKCAKNEKNQPVYFLFNNCQLEDEEEEFLKPNFEKSVKGMREFTAFLKETTLLKPEATPEVLKESIRLTACIQNLHERIKFTEVKQKDMKQSQEALEKHDNMMTEEVTPFVVEVFKHKEPIRAETCGLGLKAAVSCTVCEENCHYPGCKVPLNHCEVFQDGLCTSCTNKCPGSVHVKGKWRYVTRIRKGQKNEPQIKEKDAHSLRKEMIQLTAEKEKWLNESYQHVVRLEQIALKADSASTIVHLDFLIEKMKQKGDTEKVQKLEEMRRREDEGTEETQQISLISSPHEDIISHSFLISSGPPAVYLLRPKKVKFGTLTRITVGERNKYKTNRTILLVGETGGGKSTLLNALLNYTMGVKWEDRVWFKVVEEVEKSKSESQTSDVIVYEIFGFEDKTLPYSLTIIDTPGYGDTRGIKHDDIISKRLLDLFQSDDGVHEIDAVGLVMKASDNRLSDRLMYIFDSVMSLFGKNLEKNIVALITHSDGSRPENPLQALEASQIKCAKNKKNQPVYFLFDNSPYEDRTEENTSSKHLWEITQENMDQLTDFLGKSNPQKLMKTGEVLNERIRLKASIKNLEGRIKLAELKQTEIRQMQEALKKHEEKQREEKKKLEEAKKMYETIKSRGEQKREEALKIQQTIKELEEVKKRNERFTVEVDEVYKEKELIDGGMWGFVFYEAAVCCTACEENCHYPGCTMARKPAHCEVMKSGRCTVCTNKCPASDHVKEKCRYVTKTRRVTKTDEQMKKKYEKNVSEHEMKDRELKTCTGEVDETMKTEADLSLKKQEIQQKYEKYQKDKEKECTLLENLEKEINQLTAQKSQFLDESYQHVVRLEQIALKADSASTVVHLDFLIEKMKQKGDTEKVQKLEEMRSRVDEKTKKVAHWYKFTQTASPIK
;
A
#
# COMPACT_ATOMS: atom_id res chain seq x y z
N MET A 1 29.89 -4.05 -57.64
CA MET A 1 28.83 -4.70 -58.44
C MET A 1 27.66 -5.22 -57.59
N ALA A 2 27.81 -5.48 -56.29
CA ALA A 2 26.72 -5.97 -55.44
C ALA A 2 25.54 -4.99 -55.22
N THR A 3 25.78 -3.68 -55.34
CA THR A 3 24.80 -2.62 -55.02
C THR A 3 23.63 -2.49 -56.00
N GLN A 4 23.77 -2.91 -57.27
CA GLN A 4 22.68 -2.78 -58.27
C GLN A 4 21.55 -3.82 -58.08
N LYS A 5 21.86 -5.00 -57.54
CA LYS A 5 20.89 -6.11 -57.41
C LYS A 5 19.78 -5.80 -56.38
N TYR A 6 20.09 -5.01 -55.37
CA TYR A 6 19.21 -4.70 -54.24
C TYR A 6 18.96 -3.19 -54.07
N GLU A 7 19.28 -2.38 -55.08
CA GLU A 7 19.28 -0.91 -54.99
C GLU A 7 17.94 -0.34 -54.49
N SER A 8 16.82 -0.85 -55.02
CA SER A 8 15.46 -0.43 -54.62
C SER A 8 15.06 -0.86 -53.20
N ILE A 9 15.67 -1.91 -52.68
CA ILE A 9 15.42 -2.42 -51.33
C ILE A 9 16.29 -1.66 -50.34
N ILE A 10 17.57 -1.48 -50.67
CA ILE A 10 18.53 -0.69 -49.90
C ILE A 10 18.03 0.75 -49.74
N SER A 11 17.51 1.38 -50.81
CA SER A 11 16.94 2.74 -50.74
C SER A 11 15.72 2.86 -49.82
N ASN A 12 15.04 1.75 -49.54
CA ASN A 12 13.87 1.66 -48.67
C ASN A 12 14.18 1.00 -47.32
N SER A 13 15.45 0.96 -46.92
CA SER A 13 15.93 0.35 -45.68
C SER A 13 16.83 1.31 -44.90
N ASP A 14 16.96 1.07 -43.60
CA ASP A 14 17.87 1.82 -42.74
C ASP A 14 19.17 1.02 -42.55
N GLN A 15 20.31 1.57 -42.97
CA GLN A 15 21.61 0.93 -42.74
C GLN A 15 21.92 0.90 -41.24
N LYS A 16 22.29 -0.28 -40.73
CA LYS A 16 22.62 -0.55 -39.33
C LYS A 16 24.10 -0.80 -39.11
N SER A 17 24.79 -1.37 -40.10
CA SER A 17 26.24 -1.61 -40.05
C SER A 17 26.83 -1.53 -41.45
N ASP A 18 28.01 -0.93 -41.55
CA ASP A 18 28.81 -0.79 -42.77
C ASP A 18 29.80 -1.96 -42.98
N GLY A 19 29.89 -2.88 -42.02
CA GLY A 19 30.79 -4.04 -42.07
C GLY A 19 30.43 -5.02 -43.19
N PRO A 20 31.30 -6.00 -43.51
CA PRO A 20 30.97 -7.08 -44.43
C PRO A 20 30.30 -8.26 -43.68
N PRO A 21 29.01 -8.60 -43.93
CA PRO A 21 28.09 -7.97 -44.88
C PRO A 21 27.40 -6.71 -44.33
N ALA A 22 27.08 -5.75 -45.22
CA ALA A 22 26.42 -4.52 -44.82
C ALA A 22 24.99 -4.83 -44.38
N VAL A 23 24.61 -4.40 -43.18
CA VAL A 23 23.34 -4.79 -42.55
C VAL A 23 22.31 -3.68 -42.74
N TYR A 24 21.16 -4.02 -43.32
CA TYR A 24 20.05 -3.12 -43.59
C TYR A 24 18.78 -3.57 -42.88
N GLN A 25 18.17 -2.69 -42.11
CA GLN A 25 16.84 -2.90 -41.51
C GLN A 25 15.77 -2.51 -42.51
N LEU A 26 14.91 -3.45 -42.92
CA LEU A 26 13.81 -3.17 -43.85
C LEU A 26 12.73 -2.30 -43.19
N ARG A 27 12.24 -1.29 -43.92
CA ARG A 27 11.04 -0.52 -43.53
C ARG A 27 9.77 -1.27 -43.92
N ALA A 28 9.42 -2.27 -43.12
CA ALA A 28 8.22 -3.09 -43.33
C ALA A 28 6.93 -2.37 -42.89
N LYS A 29 5.80 -2.68 -43.54
CA LYS A 29 4.48 -2.15 -43.15
C LYS A 29 3.99 -2.89 -41.91
N LYS A 30 3.90 -2.20 -40.77
CA LYS A 30 3.36 -2.75 -39.52
C LYS A 30 1.87 -2.39 -39.37
N GLN A 31 1.00 -3.39 -39.22
CA GLN A 31 -0.44 -3.21 -38.99
C GLN A 31 -0.86 -3.98 -37.74
N LYS A 32 -1.65 -3.35 -36.86
CA LYS A 32 -2.30 -4.06 -35.75
C LYS A 32 -3.67 -4.55 -36.19
N PHE A 33 -4.00 -5.80 -35.86
CA PHE A 33 -5.34 -6.35 -36.03
C PHE A 33 -5.70 -7.13 -34.76
N GLY A 34 -6.80 -6.74 -34.10
CA GLY A 34 -7.12 -7.23 -32.76
C GLY A 34 -5.98 -6.98 -31.75
N SER A 35 -5.53 -8.05 -31.09
CA SER A 35 -4.42 -8.04 -30.12
C SER A 35 -3.05 -8.38 -30.74
N LEU A 36 -2.99 -8.55 -32.07
CA LEU A 36 -1.85 -9.09 -32.82
C LEU A 36 -1.18 -8.04 -33.72
N THR A 37 0.07 -8.29 -34.09
CA THR A 37 0.84 -7.42 -35.01
C THR A 37 1.18 -8.18 -36.29
N ARG A 38 0.89 -7.56 -37.44
CA ARG A 38 1.28 -8.03 -38.78
C ARG A 38 2.38 -7.13 -39.33
N VAL A 39 3.41 -7.74 -39.90
CA VAL A 39 4.56 -7.06 -40.51
C VAL A 39 4.69 -7.56 -41.94
N THR A 40 4.40 -6.71 -42.92
CA THR A 40 4.39 -7.08 -44.34
C THR A 40 5.60 -6.48 -45.06
N VAL A 41 6.31 -7.31 -45.81
CA VAL A 41 7.43 -6.98 -46.69
C VAL A 41 7.05 -7.33 -48.13
N GLY A 42 7.16 -6.36 -49.04
CA GLY A 42 6.77 -6.52 -50.45
C GLY A 42 5.26 -6.48 -50.69
N GLU A 43 4.83 -6.83 -51.90
CA GLU A 43 3.43 -6.78 -52.33
C GLU A 43 2.89 -8.18 -52.67
N LYS A 44 1.72 -8.51 -52.13
CA LYS A 44 1.10 -9.83 -52.32
C LYS A 44 0.64 -10.01 -53.77
N HIS A 45 1.19 -11.02 -54.44
CA HIS A 45 0.72 -11.43 -55.77
C HIS A 45 -0.46 -12.41 -55.64
N PRO A 46 -1.65 -12.10 -56.18
CA PRO A 46 -2.86 -12.90 -55.98
C PRO A 46 -2.79 -14.30 -56.59
N ASN A 47 -1.95 -14.52 -57.60
CA ASN A 47 -1.81 -15.79 -58.31
C ASN A 47 -0.65 -16.64 -57.79
N LYS A 48 0.08 -16.18 -56.77
CA LYS A 48 1.20 -16.92 -56.18
C LYS A 48 0.72 -17.66 -54.92
N PRO A 49 1.08 -18.94 -54.76
CA PRO A 49 0.75 -19.67 -53.55
C PRO A 49 1.48 -19.06 -52.34
N ASN A 50 0.91 -19.22 -51.15
CA ASN A 50 1.51 -18.76 -49.90
C ASN A 50 1.66 -19.93 -48.93
N ARG A 51 2.84 -20.07 -48.31
CA ARG A 51 3.11 -21.10 -47.31
C ARG A 51 3.27 -20.46 -45.93
N THR A 52 2.57 -21.01 -44.95
CA THR A 52 2.53 -20.48 -43.57
C THR A 52 3.32 -21.37 -42.63
N ILE A 53 4.24 -20.79 -41.85
CA ILE A 53 5.07 -21.48 -40.87
C ILE A 53 4.79 -20.90 -39.48
N LEU A 54 4.52 -21.75 -38.48
CA LEU A 54 4.44 -21.36 -37.08
C LEU A 54 5.76 -21.70 -36.38
N LEU A 55 6.44 -20.72 -35.81
CA LEU A 55 7.70 -20.95 -35.07
C LEU A 55 7.45 -20.97 -33.57
N VAL A 56 7.90 -22.03 -32.92
CA VAL A 56 7.75 -22.27 -31.47
C VAL A 56 9.11 -22.61 -30.88
N GLY A 57 9.48 -21.97 -29.77
CA GLY A 57 10.71 -22.31 -29.05
C GLY A 57 11.03 -21.31 -27.94
N GLU A 58 12.02 -21.62 -27.11
CA GLU A 58 12.41 -20.79 -25.97
C GLU A 58 12.95 -19.41 -26.35
N THR A 59 13.00 -18.51 -25.37
CA THR A 59 13.73 -17.24 -25.50
C THR A 59 15.20 -17.52 -25.77
N GLY A 60 15.75 -16.93 -26.84
CA GLY A 60 17.15 -17.12 -27.22
C GLY A 60 17.41 -18.38 -28.05
N ALA A 61 16.41 -19.20 -28.40
CA ALA A 61 16.56 -20.36 -29.29
C ALA A 61 16.87 -19.99 -30.77
N GLY A 62 16.87 -18.70 -31.10
CA GLY A 62 17.24 -18.21 -32.44
C GLY A 62 16.08 -18.01 -33.43
N LYS A 63 14.83 -17.93 -32.95
CA LYS A 63 13.62 -17.70 -33.80
C LYS A 63 13.74 -16.46 -34.68
N SER A 64 14.04 -15.30 -34.09
CA SER A 64 14.19 -14.03 -34.82
C SER A 64 15.33 -14.09 -35.84
N THR A 65 16.44 -14.74 -35.47
CA THR A 65 17.58 -14.95 -36.37
C THR A 65 17.20 -15.85 -37.55
N LEU A 66 16.40 -16.89 -37.31
CA LEU A 66 15.88 -17.79 -38.34
C LEU A 66 14.90 -17.08 -39.28
N ILE A 67 14.04 -16.19 -38.77
CA ILE A 67 13.13 -15.35 -39.58
C ILE A 67 13.95 -14.47 -40.53
N ASN A 68 14.97 -13.78 -40.02
CA ASN A 68 15.85 -12.96 -40.86
C ASN A 68 16.61 -13.82 -41.89
N ALA A 69 17.06 -15.02 -41.52
CA ALA A 69 17.72 -15.93 -42.46
C ALA A 69 16.77 -16.43 -43.58
N LEU A 70 15.53 -16.79 -43.23
CA LEU A 70 14.48 -17.18 -44.19
C LEU A 70 14.18 -16.02 -45.16
N LEU A 71 14.08 -14.79 -44.66
CA LEU A 71 13.90 -13.60 -45.48
C LEU A 71 15.04 -13.40 -46.49
N ASN A 72 16.30 -13.45 -46.06
CA ASN A 72 17.44 -13.27 -46.98
C ASN A 72 17.49 -14.41 -48.01
N TYR A 73 17.16 -15.62 -47.59
CA TYR A 73 17.04 -16.76 -48.50
C TYR A 73 15.92 -16.55 -49.53
N THR A 74 14.73 -16.08 -49.15
CA THR A 74 13.65 -15.78 -50.11
C THR A 74 14.00 -14.66 -51.08
N MET A 75 14.73 -13.65 -50.61
CA MET A 75 15.24 -12.54 -51.43
C MET A 75 16.39 -12.95 -52.37
N GLY A 76 16.89 -14.18 -52.28
CA GLY A 76 17.97 -14.71 -53.11
C GLY A 76 19.34 -14.09 -52.84
N VAL A 77 19.57 -13.66 -51.59
CA VAL A 77 20.86 -13.13 -51.12
C VAL A 77 21.91 -14.22 -51.13
N LYS A 78 23.06 -13.93 -51.72
CA LYS A 78 24.23 -14.81 -51.79
C LYS A 78 25.37 -14.21 -50.96
N TRP A 79 26.32 -15.07 -50.58
CA TRP A 79 27.52 -14.66 -49.85
C TRP A 79 28.27 -13.52 -50.56
N GLU A 80 28.39 -13.60 -51.89
CA GLU A 80 29.10 -12.62 -52.71
C GLU A 80 28.39 -11.25 -52.78
N ASP A 81 27.11 -11.18 -52.42
CA ASP A 81 26.35 -9.93 -52.43
C ASP A 81 26.77 -8.99 -51.28
N ARG A 82 27.45 -9.50 -50.24
CA ARG A 82 27.95 -8.70 -49.09
C ARG A 82 26.91 -7.77 -48.46
N VAL A 83 25.64 -8.19 -48.47
CA VAL A 83 24.51 -7.49 -47.83
C VAL A 83 23.70 -8.44 -46.98
N TRP A 84 23.08 -7.93 -45.93
CA TRP A 84 22.19 -8.68 -45.04
C TRP A 84 20.98 -7.84 -44.63
N PHE A 85 19.78 -8.37 -44.80
CA PHE A 85 18.54 -7.66 -44.47
C PHE A 85 17.93 -8.17 -43.15
N LYS A 86 17.51 -7.25 -42.27
CA LYS A 86 16.76 -7.57 -41.04
C LYS A 86 15.32 -7.06 -41.16
N VAL A 87 14.33 -7.88 -40.80
CA VAL A 87 12.92 -7.47 -40.63
C VAL A 87 12.50 -7.44 -39.16
N VAL A 88 13.13 -8.26 -38.32
CA VAL A 88 12.94 -8.25 -36.87
C VAL A 88 13.85 -7.21 -36.23
N GLU A 89 13.28 -6.23 -35.50
CA GLU A 89 14.03 -5.22 -34.73
C GLU A 89 14.48 -5.80 -33.39
N GLU A 90 15.80 -5.87 -33.14
CA GLU A 90 16.36 -6.20 -31.83
C GLU A 90 16.39 -4.92 -30.97
N VAL A 91 15.58 -4.85 -29.91
CA VAL A 91 15.60 -3.71 -28.98
C VAL A 91 16.65 -3.99 -27.91
N GLU A 92 17.58 -3.07 -27.69
CA GLU A 92 18.57 -3.14 -26.59
C GLU A 92 17.89 -3.01 -25.21
N LYS A 93 17.23 -4.07 -24.77
CA LYS A 93 16.89 -4.29 -23.36
C LYS A 93 17.76 -5.42 -22.82
N SER A 94 17.93 -5.45 -21.50
CA SER A 94 18.69 -6.48 -20.78
C SER A 94 18.38 -7.87 -21.32
N LYS A 95 19.43 -8.70 -21.52
CA LYS A 95 19.39 -10.08 -22.07
C LYS A 95 18.43 -11.07 -21.35
N SER A 96 17.65 -10.61 -20.38
CA SER A 96 16.71 -11.36 -19.55
C SER A 96 15.22 -11.08 -19.81
N GLU A 97 14.86 -10.20 -20.75
CA GLU A 97 13.45 -9.99 -21.17
C GLU A 97 13.23 -10.49 -22.61
N SER A 98 12.11 -11.18 -22.89
CA SER A 98 11.78 -11.63 -24.26
C SER A 98 11.63 -10.42 -25.19
N GLN A 99 12.37 -10.44 -26.30
CA GLN A 99 12.38 -9.39 -27.34
C GLN A 99 11.01 -9.23 -28.03
N THR A 100 10.18 -10.27 -28.05
CA THR A 100 8.81 -10.26 -28.61
C THR A 100 7.80 -10.34 -27.47
N SER A 101 6.98 -9.30 -27.25
CA SER A 101 5.96 -9.28 -26.20
C SER A 101 4.62 -9.89 -26.62
N ASP A 102 4.39 -10.04 -27.92
CA ASP A 102 3.15 -10.49 -28.56
C ASP A 102 3.44 -11.46 -29.73
N VAL A 103 2.43 -12.22 -30.19
CA VAL A 103 2.54 -13.04 -31.41
C VAL A 103 2.57 -12.11 -32.63
N ILE A 104 3.57 -12.27 -33.50
CA ILE A 104 3.79 -11.43 -34.68
C ILE A 104 3.68 -12.27 -35.95
N VAL A 105 2.93 -11.77 -36.93
CA VAL A 105 2.80 -12.41 -38.26
C VAL A 105 3.65 -11.65 -39.25
N TYR A 106 4.70 -12.29 -39.78
CA TYR A 106 5.55 -11.77 -40.85
C TYR A 106 5.07 -12.27 -42.19
N GLU A 107 4.70 -11.36 -43.08
CA GLU A 107 4.29 -11.65 -44.45
C GLU A 107 5.38 -11.21 -45.42
N ILE A 108 5.94 -12.15 -46.16
CA ILE A 108 7.05 -11.92 -47.09
C ILE A 108 6.55 -12.22 -48.51
N PHE A 109 6.35 -11.16 -49.28
CA PHE A 109 5.80 -11.18 -50.64
C PHE A 109 6.74 -10.52 -51.65
N GLY A 110 6.51 -10.76 -52.95
CA GLY A 110 7.21 -10.07 -54.04
C GLY A 110 8.62 -10.61 -54.33
N PHE A 111 8.98 -11.75 -53.72
CA PHE A 111 10.24 -12.46 -53.94
C PHE A 111 10.04 -13.86 -54.49
N GLU A 112 8.84 -14.15 -55.01
CA GLU A 112 8.52 -15.42 -55.64
C GLU A 112 9.40 -15.62 -56.89
N ASP A 113 9.77 -16.87 -57.14
CA ASP A 113 10.66 -17.33 -58.21
C ASP A 113 12.13 -16.84 -58.11
N LYS A 114 12.52 -16.15 -57.02
CA LYS A 114 13.95 -15.88 -56.73
C LYS A 114 14.64 -17.14 -56.24
N THR A 115 14.13 -17.69 -55.13
CA THR A 115 14.55 -18.98 -54.57
C THR A 115 13.38 -19.90 -54.30
N LEU A 116 12.20 -19.35 -53.99
CA LEU A 116 10.97 -20.09 -53.69
C LEU A 116 9.86 -19.78 -54.70
N PRO A 117 9.06 -20.77 -55.14
CA PRO A 117 7.95 -20.54 -56.08
C PRO A 117 6.68 -19.98 -55.43
N TYR A 118 6.73 -19.67 -54.12
CA TYR A 118 5.61 -19.23 -53.29
C TYR A 118 6.05 -18.13 -52.32
N SER A 119 5.09 -17.37 -51.82
CA SER A 119 5.26 -16.41 -50.74
C SER A 119 5.34 -17.12 -49.37
N LEU A 120 5.90 -16.44 -48.37
CA LEU A 120 5.98 -16.97 -47.01
C LEU A 120 5.19 -16.11 -46.03
N THR A 121 4.44 -16.77 -45.14
CA THR A 121 3.93 -16.18 -43.91
C THR A 121 4.54 -16.90 -42.72
N ILE A 122 5.14 -16.18 -41.78
CA ILE A 122 5.77 -16.74 -40.59
C ILE A 122 5.09 -16.18 -39.36
N ILE A 123 4.50 -17.05 -38.55
CA ILE A 123 3.92 -16.71 -37.25
C ILE A 123 5.02 -16.90 -36.21
N ASP A 124 5.55 -15.80 -35.69
CA ASP A 124 6.52 -15.78 -34.60
C ASP A 124 5.80 -15.76 -33.26
N THR A 125 6.07 -16.75 -32.43
CA THR A 125 5.59 -16.77 -31.05
C THR A 125 6.63 -16.14 -30.12
N PRO A 126 6.22 -15.43 -29.05
CA PRO A 126 7.15 -15.01 -28.01
C PRO A 126 8.01 -16.17 -27.51
N GLY A 127 9.26 -15.89 -27.14
CA GLY A 127 10.04 -16.86 -26.39
C GLY A 127 9.35 -17.16 -25.06
N TYR A 128 8.95 -18.41 -24.87
CA TYR A 128 8.52 -18.89 -23.58
C TYR A 128 9.75 -18.95 -22.64
N GLY A 129 9.56 -18.75 -21.33
CA GLY A 129 10.65 -18.60 -20.35
C GLY A 129 10.93 -17.19 -19.83
N ASP A 130 10.08 -16.21 -20.12
CA ASP A 130 10.17 -14.86 -19.52
C ASP A 130 9.45 -14.82 -18.15
N THR A 131 9.82 -13.84 -17.30
CA THR A 131 9.42 -13.56 -15.90
C THR A 131 7.91 -13.40 -15.62
N ARG A 132 7.03 -13.79 -16.53
CA ARG A 132 5.60 -13.39 -16.57
C ARG A 132 4.61 -14.47 -16.11
N GLY A 133 5.09 -15.66 -15.74
CA GLY A 133 4.27 -16.71 -15.11
C GLY A 133 3.27 -17.43 -16.03
N ILE A 134 2.56 -18.43 -15.47
CA ILE A 134 1.58 -19.31 -16.15
C ILE A 134 0.43 -18.49 -16.78
N GLU A 135 0.09 -17.33 -16.20
CA GLU A 135 -0.93 -16.41 -16.74
C GLU A 135 -0.60 -15.88 -18.15
N HIS A 136 0.68 -15.85 -18.54
CA HIS A 136 1.10 -15.37 -19.85
C HIS A 136 0.97 -16.44 -20.94
N GLU A 137 0.93 -17.73 -20.56
CA GLU A 137 0.76 -18.86 -21.48
C GLU A 137 -0.69 -19.01 -21.93
N ASP A 138 -1.65 -18.83 -21.01
CA ASP A 138 -3.07 -18.68 -21.33
C ASP A 138 -3.29 -17.53 -22.32
N ILE A 139 -2.54 -16.43 -22.16
CA ILE A 139 -2.62 -15.27 -23.06
C ILE A 139 -2.08 -15.60 -24.46
N ILE A 140 -0.98 -16.36 -24.58
CA ILE A 140 -0.41 -16.74 -25.87
C ILE A 140 -1.31 -17.75 -26.59
N SER A 141 -1.81 -18.78 -25.89
CA SER A 141 -2.77 -19.76 -26.44
C SER A 141 -4.05 -19.07 -26.92
N GLN A 142 -4.56 -18.09 -26.16
CA GLN A 142 -5.71 -17.28 -26.55
C GLN A 142 -5.43 -16.35 -27.74
N ARG A 143 -4.20 -15.89 -27.92
CA ARG A 143 -3.81 -15.06 -29.07
C ARG A 143 -3.65 -15.86 -30.36
N LEU A 144 -3.12 -17.08 -30.26
CA LEU A 144 -3.10 -18.01 -31.37
C LEU A 144 -4.53 -18.41 -31.78
N LEU A 145 -5.43 -18.56 -30.79
CA LEU A 145 -6.86 -18.72 -31.01
C LEU A 145 -7.48 -17.55 -31.80
N ASP A 146 -7.27 -16.31 -31.34
CA ASP A 146 -7.75 -15.11 -32.03
C ASP A 146 -7.21 -15.05 -33.47
N LEU A 147 -5.95 -15.44 -33.69
CA LEU A 147 -5.30 -15.47 -34.99
C LEU A 147 -5.95 -16.46 -35.97
N PHE A 148 -6.32 -17.65 -35.50
CA PHE A 148 -6.92 -18.69 -36.34
C PHE A 148 -8.43 -18.52 -36.55
N GLN A 149 -9.12 -17.74 -35.71
CA GLN A 149 -10.57 -17.52 -35.79
C GLN A 149 -10.98 -16.21 -36.45
N SER A 150 -10.10 -15.21 -36.52
CA SER A 150 -10.40 -13.91 -37.12
C SER A 150 -10.60 -14.04 -38.64
N ASP A 151 -11.60 -13.34 -39.20
CA ASP A 151 -11.81 -13.26 -40.66
C ASP A 151 -10.55 -12.77 -41.40
N ASP A 152 -9.86 -11.78 -40.79
CA ASP A 152 -8.59 -11.23 -41.28
C ASP A 152 -7.37 -12.07 -40.85
N GLY A 153 -7.56 -13.17 -40.13
CA GLY A 153 -6.55 -14.02 -39.52
C GLY A 153 -5.81 -14.96 -40.48
N VAL A 154 -5.08 -15.92 -39.92
CA VAL A 154 -4.37 -16.93 -40.71
C VAL A 154 -5.16 -18.23 -40.67
N HIS A 155 -5.67 -18.67 -41.82
CA HIS A 155 -6.59 -19.81 -41.90
C HIS A 155 -5.92 -21.14 -42.25
N GLU A 156 -4.60 -21.14 -42.48
CA GLU A 156 -3.86 -22.32 -42.95
C GLU A 156 -2.43 -22.32 -42.40
N VAL A 157 -1.99 -23.45 -41.85
CA VAL A 157 -0.61 -23.67 -41.36
C VAL A 157 0.01 -24.84 -42.11
N HIS A 158 1.16 -24.61 -42.73
CA HIS A 158 1.85 -25.60 -43.55
C HIS A 158 2.92 -26.36 -42.76
N ALA A 159 3.61 -25.70 -41.84
CA ALA A 159 4.54 -26.36 -40.92
C ALA A 159 4.55 -25.70 -39.55
N VAL A 160 4.79 -26.50 -38.52
CA VAL A 160 5.11 -26.04 -37.16
C VAL A 160 6.57 -26.37 -36.91
N GLY A 161 7.39 -25.33 -36.78
CA GLY A 161 8.82 -25.44 -36.53
C GLY A 161 9.14 -25.35 -35.05
N LEU A 162 9.64 -26.45 -34.48
CA LEU A 162 10.19 -26.51 -33.12
C LEU A 162 11.64 -26.00 -33.16
N VAL A 163 11.85 -24.75 -32.77
CA VAL A 163 13.14 -24.05 -32.86
C VAL A 163 13.97 -24.32 -31.61
N MET A 164 15.14 -24.94 -31.80
CA MET A 164 16.05 -25.41 -30.74
C MET A 164 17.50 -25.12 -31.13
N LYS A 165 18.44 -25.02 -30.18
CA LYS A 165 19.88 -24.92 -30.51
C LYS A 165 20.51 -26.30 -30.63
N ALA A 166 21.55 -26.41 -31.45
CA ALA A 166 22.32 -27.65 -31.59
C ALA A 166 23.07 -28.06 -30.30
N SER A 167 23.36 -27.09 -29.43
CA SER A 167 23.94 -27.31 -28.09
C SER A 167 22.93 -27.83 -27.08
N ASP A 168 21.64 -27.84 -27.41
CA ASP A 168 20.60 -28.29 -26.49
C ASP A 168 20.67 -29.82 -26.44
N ASN A 169 21.27 -30.32 -25.35
CA ASN A 169 21.40 -31.76 -25.11
C ASN A 169 20.14 -32.36 -24.48
N GLN A 170 19.26 -31.52 -23.93
CA GLN A 170 17.98 -31.88 -23.31
C GLN A 170 16.88 -30.94 -23.77
N LEU A 171 15.67 -31.47 -23.95
CA LEU A 171 14.46 -30.66 -23.95
C LEU A 171 14.17 -30.28 -22.50
N SER A 172 14.20 -28.98 -22.18
CA SER A 172 13.84 -28.51 -20.84
C SER A 172 12.39 -28.88 -20.51
N ASP A 173 12.07 -29.07 -19.23
CA ASP A 173 10.69 -29.28 -18.76
C ASP A 173 9.77 -28.14 -19.21
N GLN A 174 10.32 -26.93 -19.31
CA GLN A 174 9.68 -25.77 -19.90
C GLN A 174 9.34 -25.98 -21.39
N MET A 175 10.29 -26.42 -22.21
CA MET A 175 10.09 -26.71 -23.64
C MET A 175 9.06 -27.82 -23.85
N MET A 176 9.08 -28.85 -23.00
CA MET A 176 8.07 -29.91 -22.95
C MET A 176 6.69 -29.35 -22.62
N HIS A 177 6.57 -28.50 -21.59
CA HIS A 177 5.32 -27.86 -21.20
C HIS A 177 4.75 -26.93 -22.28
N ILE A 178 5.62 -26.19 -22.98
CA ILE A 178 5.26 -25.30 -24.10
C ILE A 178 4.71 -26.13 -25.26
N PHE A 179 5.40 -27.22 -25.60
CA PHE A 179 4.94 -28.13 -26.62
C PHE A 179 3.64 -28.80 -26.21
N ASP A 180 3.49 -29.26 -24.97
CA ASP A 180 2.24 -29.86 -24.49
C ASP A 180 1.06 -28.89 -24.54
N SER A 181 1.29 -27.65 -24.11
CA SER A 181 0.29 -26.59 -24.17
C SER A 181 -0.11 -26.26 -25.61
N LEU A 182 0.86 -26.15 -26.53
CA LEU A 182 0.57 -25.84 -27.94
C LEU A 182 0.00 -27.03 -28.71
N MET A 183 0.49 -28.24 -28.45
CA MET A 183 -0.01 -29.47 -29.04
C MET A 183 -1.43 -29.76 -28.55
N SER A 184 -1.83 -29.32 -27.35
CA SER A 184 -3.23 -29.40 -26.90
C SER A 184 -4.19 -28.51 -27.69
N LEU A 185 -3.68 -27.45 -28.34
CA LEU A 185 -4.50 -26.57 -29.18
C LEU A 185 -4.82 -27.24 -30.53
N PHE A 186 -3.90 -28.06 -31.04
CA PHE A 186 -3.97 -28.63 -32.38
C PHE A 186 -4.69 -30.00 -32.40
N GLY A 187 -5.39 -30.30 -33.50
CA GLY A 187 -5.99 -31.62 -33.72
C GLY A 187 -4.96 -32.65 -34.17
N LYS A 188 -5.30 -33.96 -34.04
CA LYS A 188 -4.41 -35.10 -34.41
C LYS A 188 -3.82 -35.04 -35.83
N ASN A 189 -4.43 -34.26 -36.71
CA ASN A 189 -4.07 -34.15 -38.12
C ASN A 189 -2.77 -33.37 -38.38
N LEU A 190 -2.24 -32.62 -37.39
CA LEU A 190 -1.05 -31.75 -37.55
C LEU A 190 0.29 -32.43 -37.27
N GLU A 191 0.29 -33.66 -36.73
CA GLU A 191 1.50 -34.41 -36.35
C GLU A 191 2.55 -34.50 -37.47
N LYS A 192 2.10 -34.71 -38.71
CA LYS A 192 2.97 -34.87 -39.89
C LYS A 192 3.63 -33.58 -40.39
N ASN A 193 3.23 -32.43 -39.85
CA ASN A 193 3.70 -31.11 -40.27
C ASN A 193 4.54 -30.42 -39.18
N ILE A 194 4.80 -31.10 -38.06
CA ILE A 194 5.67 -30.61 -36.98
C ILE A 194 7.11 -31.09 -37.23
N VAL A 195 8.07 -30.17 -37.30
CA VAL A 195 9.48 -30.48 -37.61
C VAL A 195 10.44 -29.73 -36.68
N ALA A 196 11.63 -30.28 -36.44
CA ALA A 196 12.67 -29.62 -35.65
C ALA A 196 13.51 -28.66 -36.51
N LEU A 197 13.69 -27.42 -36.06
CA LEU A 197 14.51 -26.39 -36.69
C LEU A 197 15.69 -26.05 -35.78
N VAL A 198 16.85 -26.66 -36.04
CA VAL A 198 18.01 -26.62 -35.15
C VAL A 198 18.94 -25.47 -35.53
N THR A 199 19.05 -24.46 -34.68
CA THR A 199 19.90 -23.27 -34.83
C THR A 199 21.29 -23.48 -34.19
N HIS A 200 22.24 -22.58 -34.45
CA HIS A 200 23.63 -22.67 -33.94
C HIS A 200 24.32 -24.01 -34.25
N SER A 201 23.95 -24.67 -35.35
CA SER A 201 24.50 -25.97 -35.72
C SER A 201 25.85 -25.84 -36.41
N ASP A 202 26.82 -26.67 -36.04
CA ASP A 202 28.07 -26.84 -36.78
C ASP A 202 27.88 -27.65 -38.08
N GLY A 203 26.65 -28.09 -38.38
CA GLY A 203 26.31 -28.93 -39.54
C GLY A 203 26.46 -30.43 -39.27
N SER A 204 26.94 -30.82 -38.09
CA SER A 204 26.96 -32.22 -37.66
C SER A 204 25.54 -32.70 -37.30
N ARG A 205 25.33 -34.02 -37.36
CA ARG A 205 24.06 -34.62 -36.96
C ARG A 205 23.87 -34.40 -35.44
N PRO A 206 22.79 -33.73 -35.00
CA PRO A 206 22.60 -33.38 -33.59
C PRO A 206 22.05 -34.61 -32.84
N LYS A 207 22.93 -35.59 -32.56
CA LYS A 207 22.55 -36.90 -32.01
C LYS A 207 21.79 -36.77 -30.68
N ASN A 208 22.30 -35.96 -29.76
CA ASN A 208 21.72 -35.76 -28.43
C ASN A 208 20.32 -35.16 -28.52
N LEU A 209 20.16 -34.11 -29.33
CA LEU A 209 18.87 -33.44 -29.55
C LEU A 209 17.83 -34.37 -30.20
N LEU A 210 18.25 -35.22 -31.16
CA LEU A 210 17.35 -36.20 -31.78
C LEU A 210 16.94 -37.29 -30.80
N GLN A 211 17.86 -37.76 -29.96
CA GLN A 211 17.54 -38.69 -28.88
C GLN A 211 16.60 -38.06 -27.85
N ALA A 212 16.78 -36.78 -27.51
CA ALA A 212 15.88 -36.05 -26.64
C ALA A 212 14.47 -35.92 -27.26
N LEU A 213 14.36 -35.61 -28.55
CA LEU A 213 13.07 -35.57 -29.28
C LEU A 213 12.39 -36.94 -29.37
N GLU A 214 13.16 -38.02 -29.51
CA GLU A 214 12.64 -39.39 -29.50
C GLU A 214 12.19 -39.82 -28.09
N ALA A 215 12.97 -39.51 -27.05
CA ALA A 215 12.66 -39.83 -25.65
C ALA A 215 11.47 -39.05 -25.07
N SER A 216 11.27 -37.81 -25.54
CA SER A 216 10.17 -36.92 -25.14
C SER A 216 8.81 -37.27 -25.75
N GLN A 217 8.76 -38.21 -26.70
CA GLN A 217 7.53 -38.64 -27.39
C GLN A 217 6.72 -37.52 -28.03
N ILE A 218 7.37 -36.41 -28.36
CA ILE A 218 6.72 -35.32 -29.07
C ILE A 218 6.27 -35.86 -30.43
N LYS A 219 4.96 -35.82 -30.64
CA LYS A 219 4.32 -36.20 -31.90
C LYS A 219 4.76 -35.22 -33.00
N CYS A 220 5.76 -35.62 -33.76
CA CYS A 220 6.35 -34.85 -34.85
C CYS A 220 6.52 -35.71 -36.11
N ALA A 221 6.79 -35.05 -37.24
CA ALA A 221 6.98 -35.72 -38.51
C ALA A 221 8.16 -36.69 -38.42
N LYS A 222 7.95 -37.93 -38.87
CA LYS A 222 8.98 -38.97 -38.93
C LYS A 222 9.37 -39.27 -40.37
N ASN A 223 10.66 -39.50 -40.60
CA ASN A 223 11.17 -39.92 -41.90
C ASN A 223 10.97 -41.44 -42.12
N GLU A 224 11.40 -41.96 -43.27
CA GLU A 224 11.29 -43.39 -43.63
C GLU A 224 12.00 -44.34 -42.65
N LYS A 225 12.94 -43.82 -41.85
CA LYS A 225 13.67 -44.56 -40.81
C LYS A 225 13.03 -44.41 -39.42
N ASN A 226 11.80 -43.87 -39.36
CA ASN A 226 11.05 -43.60 -38.14
C ASN A 226 11.73 -42.59 -37.19
N GLN A 227 12.60 -41.70 -37.71
CA GLN A 227 13.31 -40.69 -36.91
C GLN A 227 12.67 -39.30 -37.11
N PRO A 228 12.71 -38.40 -36.11
CA PRO A 228 12.23 -37.03 -36.23
C PRO A 228 12.83 -36.31 -37.44
N VAL A 229 11.99 -35.62 -38.21
CA VAL A 229 12.43 -34.76 -39.31
C VAL A 229 13.00 -33.46 -38.73
N TYR A 230 14.22 -33.13 -39.11
CA TYR A 230 14.93 -31.95 -38.63
C TYR A 230 15.69 -31.23 -39.73
N PHE A 231 15.96 -29.94 -39.54
CA PHE A 231 16.74 -29.09 -40.43
C PHE A 231 17.77 -28.28 -39.64
N LEU A 232 18.98 -28.14 -40.18
CA LEU A 232 20.11 -27.51 -39.49
C LEU A 232 20.38 -26.09 -40.03
N PHE A 233 20.58 -25.15 -39.12
CA PHE A 233 20.83 -23.75 -39.41
C PHE A 233 21.99 -23.23 -38.56
N ASN A 234 22.94 -22.55 -39.19
CA ASN A 234 24.00 -21.81 -38.53
C ASN A 234 23.82 -20.32 -38.83
N ASN A 235 22.93 -19.69 -38.06
CA ASN A 235 22.45 -18.34 -38.34
C ASN A 235 23.38 -17.23 -37.78
N CYS A 236 24.63 -17.57 -37.42
CA CYS A 236 25.65 -16.67 -36.84
C CYS A 236 26.38 -15.81 -37.90
N GLN A 237 25.64 -15.22 -38.83
CA GLN A 237 26.25 -14.54 -39.99
C GLN A 237 26.74 -13.11 -39.71
N LEU A 238 26.60 -12.64 -38.46
CA LEU A 238 26.89 -11.28 -38.01
C LEU A 238 27.77 -11.23 -36.76
N GLU A 239 28.41 -12.35 -36.38
CA GLU A 239 29.33 -12.39 -35.24
C GLU A 239 30.69 -11.76 -35.62
N ASP A 240 31.38 -11.13 -34.66
CA ASP A 240 32.71 -10.50 -34.83
C ASP A 240 33.81 -11.57 -34.99
N GLU A 241 33.67 -12.43 -36.00
CA GLU A 241 34.61 -13.50 -36.36
C GLU A 241 35.28 -13.21 -37.71
N GLU A 242 36.42 -13.85 -37.97
CA GLU A 242 37.14 -13.69 -39.24
C GLU A 242 36.30 -14.24 -40.42
N GLU A 243 36.39 -13.60 -41.60
CA GLU A 243 35.62 -13.94 -42.82
C GLU A 243 35.75 -15.43 -43.22
N GLU A 244 36.86 -16.08 -42.83
CA GLU A 244 37.15 -17.50 -43.04
C GLU A 244 36.18 -18.44 -42.29
N PHE A 245 35.65 -18.03 -41.12
CA PHE A 245 34.71 -18.83 -40.32
C PHE A 245 33.24 -18.55 -40.68
N LEU A 246 32.94 -17.36 -41.18
CA LEU A 246 31.56 -16.93 -41.50
C LEU A 246 31.02 -17.55 -42.79
N LYS A 247 31.86 -17.75 -43.82
CA LYS A 247 31.42 -18.32 -45.11
C LYS A 247 30.91 -19.76 -45.00
N PRO A 248 31.61 -20.70 -44.31
CA PRO A 248 31.08 -22.04 -44.09
C PRO A 248 29.75 -22.06 -43.32
N ASN A 249 29.56 -21.14 -42.36
CA ASN A 249 28.32 -21.03 -41.59
C ASN A 249 27.16 -20.56 -42.48
N PHE A 250 27.40 -19.61 -43.38
CA PHE A 250 26.45 -19.19 -44.40
C PHE A 250 26.02 -20.34 -45.31
N GLU A 251 26.99 -21.08 -45.87
CA GLU A 251 26.72 -22.19 -46.79
C GLU A 251 25.92 -23.32 -46.13
N LYS A 252 26.23 -23.65 -44.87
CA LYS A 252 25.46 -24.62 -44.06
C LYS A 252 24.01 -24.18 -43.88
N SER A 253 23.77 -22.92 -43.55
CA SER A 253 22.41 -22.36 -43.44
C SER A 253 21.65 -22.43 -44.75
N VAL A 254 22.28 -22.08 -45.88
CA VAL A 254 21.65 -22.17 -47.20
C VAL A 254 21.30 -23.62 -47.58
N LYS A 255 22.11 -24.60 -47.14
CA LYS A 255 21.79 -26.03 -47.30
C LYS A 255 20.56 -26.41 -46.49
N GLY A 256 20.49 -26.05 -45.21
CA GLY A 256 19.32 -26.30 -44.37
C GLY A 256 18.04 -25.65 -44.89
N MET A 257 18.13 -24.43 -45.42
CA MET A 257 17.00 -23.74 -46.06
C MET A 257 16.49 -24.47 -47.29
N ARG A 258 17.38 -25.01 -48.13
CA ARG A 258 16.99 -25.81 -49.31
C ARG A 258 16.22 -27.07 -48.92
N GLU A 259 16.71 -27.79 -47.91
CA GLU A 259 16.08 -29.00 -47.39
C GLU A 259 14.71 -28.69 -46.76
N PHE A 260 14.63 -27.66 -45.92
CA PHE A 260 13.38 -27.25 -45.26
C PHE A 260 12.32 -26.77 -46.25
N THR A 261 12.72 -26.02 -47.27
CA THR A 261 11.78 -25.49 -48.28
C THR A 261 11.33 -26.53 -49.29
N ALA A 262 12.13 -27.58 -49.53
CA ALA A 262 11.71 -28.78 -50.25
C ALA A 262 10.61 -29.52 -49.45
N PHE A 263 10.78 -29.68 -48.14
CA PHE A 263 9.75 -30.22 -47.27
C PHE A 263 8.45 -29.43 -47.36
N LEU A 264 8.50 -28.10 -47.20
CA LEU A 264 7.33 -27.21 -47.31
C LEU A 264 6.61 -27.26 -48.67
N LYS A 265 7.33 -27.65 -49.74
CA LYS A 265 6.74 -27.80 -51.08
C LYS A 265 5.88 -29.06 -51.14
N GLU A 266 6.31 -30.15 -50.52
CA GLU A 266 5.68 -31.46 -50.53
C GLU A 266 4.61 -31.63 -49.45
N THR A 267 4.61 -30.78 -48.41
CA THR A 267 3.63 -30.85 -47.32
C THR A 267 2.20 -30.60 -47.77
N THR A 268 1.28 -31.50 -47.37
CA THR A 268 -0.15 -31.41 -47.63
C THR A 268 -0.82 -30.29 -46.82
N LEU A 269 -1.77 -29.60 -47.45
CA LEU A 269 -2.51 -28.47 -46.88
C LEU A 269 -3.40 -28.94 -45.71
N LEU A 270 -3.24 -28.32 -44.53
CA LEU A 270 -4.06 -28.59 -43.35
C LEU A 270 -4.86 -27.35 -42.96
N LYS A 271 -6.19 -27.47 -43.02
CA LYS A 271 -7.09 -26.48 -42.43
C LYS A 271 -7.19 -26.72 -40.93
N PRO A 272 -7.04 -25.70 -40.07
CA PRO A 272 -7.14 -25.83 -38.62
C PRO A 272 -8.54 -26.21 -38.10
N GLU A 273 -9.52 -26.60 -38.93
CA GLU A 273 -10.94 -26.79 -38.57
C GLU A 273 -11.20 -27.70 -37.35
N ALA A 274 -10.28 -28.61 -37.00
CA ALA A 274 -10.34 -29.43 -35.78
C ALA A 274 -9.94 -28.69 -34.48
N THR A 275 -9.13 -27.62 -34.60
CA THR A 275 -8.54 -26.81 -33.51
C THR A 275 -9.60 -26.00 -32.73
N PRO A 276 -10.60 -25.34 -33.37
CA PRO A 276 -11.67 -24.63 -32.65
C PRO A 276 -12.58 -25.54 -31.80
N GLU A 277 -12.85 -26.77 -32.24
CA GLU A 277 -13.73 -27.69 -31.49
C GLU A 277 -13.04 -28.28 -30.26
N VAL A 278 -11.74 -28.62 -30.38
CA VAL A 278 -10.88 -29.02 -29.24
C VAL A 278 -10.92 -27.94 -28.16
N LEU A 279 -10.84 -26.68 -28.56
CA LEU A 279 -10.74 -25.55 -27.63
C LEU A 279 -12.09 -25.15 -27.02
N LYS A 280 -13.18 -25.23 -27.78
CA LYS A 280 -14.55 -25.09 -27.23
C LYS A 280 -14.82 -26.13 -26.16
N GLU A 281 -14.39 -27.38 -26.37
CA GLU A 281 -14.62 -28.46 -25.43
C GLU A 281 -13.76 -28.32 -24.17
N SER A 282 -12.53 -27.82 -24.28
CA SER A 282 -11.66 -27.49 -23.14
C SER A 282 -12.24 -26.37 -22.25
N ILE A 283 -12.78 -25.32 -22.86
CA ILE A 283 -13.48 -24.24 -22.15
C ILE A 283 -14.73 -24.77 -21.43
N ARG A 284 -15.50 -25.66 -22.07
CA ARG A 284 -16.68 -26.29 -21.47
C ARG A 284 -16.32 -27.17 -20.28
N LEU A 285 -15.27 -27.99 -20.38
CA LEU A 285 -14.78 -28.83 -19.29
C LEU A 285 -14.41 -27.98 -18.07
N THR A 286 -13.60 -26.94 -18.30
CA THR A 286 -13.11 -26.02 -17.25
C THR A 286 -14.28 -25.35 -16.52
N ALA A 287 -15.23 -24.82 -17.30
CA ALA A 287 -16.43 -24.18 -16.77
C ALA A 287 -17.34 -25.16 -15.98
N CYS A 288 -17.49 -26.39 -16.47
CA CYS A 288 -18.28 -27.44 -15.82
C CYS A 288 -17.68 -27.85 -14.46
N ILE A 289 -16.36 -28.06 -14.40
CA ILE A 289 -15.65 -28.43 -13.16
C ILE A 289 -15.68 -27.31 -12.13
N GLN A 290 -15.53 -26.06 -12.54
CA GLN A 290 -15.60 -24.91 -11.63
C GLN A 290 -17.00 -24.75 -11.03
N ASN A 291 -18.04 -24.95 -11.84
CA ASN A 291 -19.42 -24.94 -11.36
C ASN A 291 -19.66 -26.12 -10.39
N LEU A 292 -19.15 -27.31 -10.71
CA LEU A 292 -19.20 -28.50 -9.84
C LEU A 292 -18.50 -28.26 -8.49
N HIS A 293 -17.35 -27.58 -8.46
CA HIS A 293 -16.66 -27.20 -7.22
C HIS A 293 -17.51 -26.32 -6.30
N GLU A 294 -18.08 -25.22 -6.82
CA GLU A 294 -18.91 -24.31 -6.02
C GLU A 294 -20.19 -25.00 -5.52
N ARG A 295 -20.74 -25.93 -6.30
CA ARG A 295 -21.89 -26.74 -5.89
C ARG A 295 -21.56 -27.75 -4.81
N ILE A 296 -20.42 -28.45 -4.91
CA ILE A 296 -19.98 -29.38 -3.86
C ILE A 296 -19.85 -28.61 -2.55
N LYS A 297 -19.22 -27.44 -2.59
CA LYS A 297 -19.09 -26.57 -1.42
C LYS A 297 -20.45 -26.10 -0.88
N PHE A 298 -21.39 -25.72 -1.76
CA PHE A 298 -22.75 -25.36 -1.35
C PHE A 298 -23.47 -26.54 -0.68
N THR A 299 -23.45 -27.71 -1.31
CA THR A 299 -24.10 -28.93 -0.85
C THR A 299 -23.50 -29.43 0.47
N GLU A 300 -22.18 -29.43 0.64
CA GLU A 300 -21.53 -29.84 1.89
C GLU A 300 -21.90 -28.93 3.06
N VAL A 301 -21.95 -27.62 2.82
CA VAL A 301 -22.37 -26.64 3.84
C VAL A 301 -23.85 -26.81 4.18
N LYS A 302 -24.72 -26.96 3.18
CA LYS A 302 -26.16 -27.26 3.36
C LYS A 302 -26.39 -28.58 4.09
N GLN A 303 -25.66 -29.64 3.74
CA GLN A 303 -25.76 -30.95 4.42
C GLN A 303 -25.33 -30.87 5.88
N LYS A 304 -24.28 -30.11 6.19
CA LYS A 304 -23.85 -29.89 7.58
C LYS A 304 -24.90 -29.12 8.39
N ASP A 305 -25.50 -28.10 7.81
CA ASP A 305 -26.60 -27.32 8.43
C ASP A 305 -27.85 -28.18 8.66
N MET A 306 -28.26 -28.96 7.66
CA MET A 306 -29.40 -29.88 7.79
C MET A 306 -29.14 -30.97 8.83
N LYS A 307 -27.92 -31.51 8.91
CA LYS A 307 -27.54 -32.49 9.95
C LYS A 307 -27.58 -31.88 11.35
N GLN A 308 -27.08 -30.66 11.51
CA GLN A 308 -27.16 -29.93 12.80
C GLN A 308 -28.61 -29.63 13.19
N SER A 309 -29.45 -29.27 12.23
CA SER A 309 -30.88 -29.05 12.45
C SER A 309 -31.60 -30.35 12.84
N GLN A 310 -31.25 -31.48 12.20
CA GLN A 310 -31.80 -32.80 12.53
C GLN A 310 -31.34 -33.28 13.92
N GLU A 311 -30.05 -33.12 14.26
CA GLU A 311 -29.52 -33.43 15.60
C GLU A 311 -30.15 -32.55 16.70
N ALA A 312 -30.49 -31.29 16.39
CA ALA A 312 -31.22 -30.41 17.30
C ALA A 312 -32.68 -30.84 17.51
N LEU A 313 -33.34 -31.31 16.44
CA LEU A 313 -34.70 -31.89 16.51
C LEU A 313 -34.73 -33.18 17.33
N GLU A 314 -33.78 -34.10 17.11
CA GLU A 314 -33.67 -35.36 17.88
C GLU A 314 -33.37 -35.14 19.36
N LYS A 315 -32.66 -34.05 19.72
CA LYS A 315 -32.44 -33.65 21.13
C LYS A 315 -33.68 -33.06 21.78
N HIS A 316 -34.49 -32.32 21.03
CA HIS A 316 -35.72 -31.71 21.53
C HIS A 316 -36.79 -32.76 21.88
N ASP A 317 -36.89 -33.85 21.11
CA ASP A 317 -37.82 -34.96 21.42
C ASP A 317 -37.45 -35.74 22.69
N ASN A 318 -36.19 -35.64 23.16
CA ASN A 318 -35.67 -36.38 24.32
C ASN A 318 -35.66 -35.60 25.65
N MET A 319 -35.90 -34.28 25.65
CA MET A 319 -35.95 -33.44 26.86
C MET A 319 -37.21 -32.58 26.88
N MET A 320 -38.26 -33.05 27.56
CA MET A 320 -39.43 -32.21 27.90
C MET A 320 -39.08 -31.33 29.10
N THR A 321 -38.32 -30.24 28.91
CA THR A 321 -38.29 -29.02 29.75
C THR A 321 -37.27 -28.01 29.22
N GLU A 322 -37.69 -26.74 29.18
CA GLU A 322 -37.00 -25.52 28.74
C GLU A 322 -37.10 -25.13 27.25
N GLU A 323 -37.72 -23.96 27.02
CA GLU A 323 -37.79 -23.27 25.74
C GLU A 323 -36.40 -22.83 25.28
N VAL A 324 -35.70 -23.71 24.54
CA VAL A 324 -34.50 -23.32 23.79
C VAL A 324 -34.91 -22.95 22.37
N THR A 325 -34.77 -21.67 22.02
CA THR A 325 -34.98 -21.20 20.64
C THR A 325 -33.91 -21.83 19.72
N PRO A 326 -34.30 -22.58 18.66
CA PRO A 326 -33.32 -23.18 17.76
C PRO A 326 -32.60 -22.11 16.95
N PHE A 327 -31.26 -22.10 17.00
CA PHE A 327 -30.44 -21.27 16.13
C PHE A 327 -30.44 -21.87 14.72
N VAL A 328 -30.97 -21.13 13.73
CA VAL A 328 -30.97 -21.56 12.32
C VAL A 328 -29.88 -20.79 11.58
N VAL A 329 -28.96 -21.52 10.95
CA VAL A 329 -27.94 -20.96 10.06
C VAL A 329 -28.54 -20.93 8.65
N GLU A 330 -28.48 -19.78 7.97
CA GLU A 330 -29.01 -19.66 6.60
C GLU A 330 -27.85 -19.62 5.59
N VAL A 331 -27.86 -20.58 4.66
CA VAL A 331 -26.89 -20.68 3.56
C VAL A 331 -27.50 -20.06 2.31
N PHE A 332 -26.83 -19.06 1.72
CA PHE A 332 -27.34 -18.36 0.53
C PHE A 332 -26.21 -18.04 -0.45
N LYS A 333 -26.58 -17.76 -1.70
CA LYS A 333 -25.65 -17.34 -2.75
C LYS A 333 -25.53 -15.82 -2.77
N HIS A 334 -24.30 -15.31 -2.71
CA HIS A 334 -24.00 -13.89 -2.67
C HIS A 334 -23.21 -13.46 -3.91
N LYS A 335 -23.48 -12.26 -4.43
CA LYS A 335 -22.72 -11.68 -5.55
C LYS A 335 -21.48 -10.96 -5.03
N GLU A 336 -20.30 -11.43 -5.41
CA GLU A 336 -19.03 -10.83 -5.05
C GLU A 336 -18.32 -10.16 -6.22
N PRO A 337 -17.68 -8.98 -6.01
CA PRO A 337 -16.87 -8.34 -7.03
C PRO A 337 -15.58 -9.12 -7.30
N ILE A 338 -15.20 -9.24 -8.57
CA ILE A 338 -13.93 -9.85 -8.98
C ILE A 338 -12.79 -8.85 -8.72
N ARG A 339 -11.86 -9.15 -7.79
CA ARG A 339 -10.74 -8.26 -7.40
C ARG A 339 -9.72 -8.10 -8.55
N ALA A 340 -9.08 -6.93 -8.61
CA ALA A 340 -8.19 -6.53 -9.71
C ALA A 340 -6.77 -7.13 -9.67
N GLU A 341 -6.37 -7.74 -8.56
CA GLU A 341 -4.97 -8.14 -8.29
C GLU A 341 -4.61 -9.55 -8.77
N THR A 342 -5.56 -10.34 -9.30
CA THR A 342 -5.34 -11.76 -9.61
C THR A 342 -5.45 -12.15 -11.08
N CYS A 343 -5.56 -11.21 -12.04
CA CYS A 343 -5.51 -11.55 -13.48
C CYS A 343 -5.16 -10.33 -14.35
N GLY A 344 -4.21 -10.51 -15.28
CA GLY A 344 -3.77 -9.52 -16.27
C GLY A 344 -4.85 -8.96 -17.23
N LEU A 345 -4.46 -7.91 -17.98
CA LEU A 345 -5.28 -7.08 -18.88
C LEU A 345 -6.23 -7.89 -19.80
N GLY A 346 -7.53 -7.90 -19.45
CA GLY A 346 -8.64 -8.34 -20.33
C GLY A 346 -9.60 -9.38 -19.74
N LEU A 347 -9.31 -10.01 -18.61
CA LEU A 347 -10.03 -11.17 -18.05
C LEU A 347 -11.22 -10.83 -17.11
N LYS A 348 -11.95 -9.73 -17.37
CA LYS A 348 -12.77 -9.06 -16.33
C LYS A 348 -14.28 -9.33 -16.39
N ALA A 349 -14.75 -10.54 -16.71
CA ALA A 349 -16.18 -10.86 -16.55
C ALA A 349 -16.48 -12.35 -16.37
N ALA A 350 -17.43 -12.67 -15.48
CA ALA A 350 -18.07 -13.98 -15.40
C ALA A 350 -19.37 -13.96 -16.20
N VAL A 351 -19.67 -15.05 -16.92
CA VAL A 351 -21.02 -15.30 -17.43
C VAL A 351 -21.78 -16.03 -16.35
N SER A 352 -22.86 -15.43 -15.86
CA SER A 352 -23.65 -15.96 -14.74
C SER A 352 -25.11 -16.13 -15.13
N CYS A 353 -25.72 -17.25 -14.75
CA CYS A 353 -27.16 -17.45 -14.88
C CYS A 353 -27.87 -16.75 -13.72
N THR A 354 -28.81 -15.85 -14.00
CA THR A 354 -29.57 -15.15 -12.94
C THR A 354 -30.70 -15.99 -12.37
N VAL A 355 -31.18 -16.99 -13.11
CA VAL A 355 -32.23 -17.92 -12.67
C VAL A 355 -31.67 -19.01 -11.76
N CYS A 356 -30.52 -19.60 -12.13
CA CYS A 356 -29.87 -20.64 -11.32
C CYS A 356 -28.92 -20.07 -10.26
N GLU A 357 -28.61 -18.77 -10.33
CA GLU A 357 -27.61 -18.09 -9.51
C GLU A 357 -26.25 -18.82 -9.56
N GLU A 358 -25.75 -19.06 -10.77
CA GLU A 358 -24.55 -19.88 -11.02
C GLU A 358 -23.57 -19.16 -11.93
N ASN A 359 -22.28 -19.43 -11.75
CA ASN A 359 -21.24 -18.94 -12.65
C ASN A 359 -21.04 -19.97 -13.75
N CYS A 360 -21.57 -19.69 -14.93
CA CYS A 360 -21.57 -20.61 -16.07
C CYS A 360 -20.25 -20.62 -16.83
N HIS A 361 -19.49 -19.50 -16.82
CA HIS A 361 -18.15 -19.39 -17.40
C HIS A 361 -17.33 -18.39 -16.57
N TYR A 362 -16.37 -18.89 -15.79
CA TYR A 362 -15.45 -18.08 -14.99
C TYR A 362 -14.25 -18.92 -14.50
N PRO A 363 -13.00 -18.49 -14.68
CA PRO A 363 -12.59 -17.13 -15.05
C PRO A 363 -12.57 -16.88 -16.57
N GLY A 364 -12.70 -15.62 -16.97
CA GLY A 364 -12.10 -15.17 -18.24
C GLY A 364 -12.95 -15.18 -19.51
N CYS A 365 -14.29 -15.24 -19.47
CA CYS A 365 -15.08 -15.11 -20.71
C CYS A 365 -14.83 -13.76 -21.41
N LYS A 366 -14.23 -13.75 -22.61
CA LYS A 366 -13.92 -12.53 -23.38
C LYS A 366 -14.90 -12.24 -24.53
N VAL A 367 -15.56 -13.27 -25.08
CA VAL A 367 -16.55 -13.14 -26.15
C VAL A 367 -17.89 -12.56 -25.67
N PRO A 368 -18.66 -11.87 -26.54
CA PRO A 368 -20.02 -11.43 -26.22
C PRO A 368 -20.88 -12.59 -25.73
N LEU A 369 -21.86 -12.33 -24.87
CA LEU A 369 -22.68 -13.37 -24.25
C LEU A 369 -23.26 -14.37 -25.27
N ASN A 370 -23.71 -13.88 -26.42
CA ASN A 370 -24.31 -14.67 -27.50
C ASN A 370 -23.33 -15.58 -28.25
N HIS A 371 -22.03 -15.38 -28.04
CA HIS A 371 -20.93 -16.14 -28.68
C HIS A 371 -20.14 -16.96 -27.65
N CYS A 372 -20.58 -16.98 -26.39
CA CYS A 372 -19.92 -17.75 -25.34
C CYS A 372 -20.05 -19.26 -25.60
N GLU A 373 -18.93 -19.96 -25.50
CA GLU A 373 -18.73 -21.36 -25.89
C GLU A 373 -19.54 -22.35 -25.02
N VAL A 374 -20.02 -21.88 -23.87
CA VAL A 374 -20.92 -22.60 -22.97
C VAL A 374 -22.37 -22.62 -23.45
N PHE A 375 -22.70 -21.93 -24.55
CA PHE A 375 -24.01 -22.04 -25.19
C PHE A 375 -23.93 -22.98 -26.39
N GLN A 376 -24.87 -23.92 -26.45
CA GLN A 376 -25.07 -24.82 -27.58
C GLN A 376 -26.56 -24.76 -27.96
N ASP A 377 -26.85 -24.49 -29.23
CA ASP A 377 -28.21 -24.32 -29.75
C ASP A 377 -29.06 -23.31 -28.95
N GLY A 378 -28.41 -22.26 -28.42
CA GLY A 378 -29.05 -21.19 -27.63
C GLY A 378 -29.29 -21.52 -26.15
N LEU A 379 -28.95 -22.74 -25.70
CA LEU A 379 -29.10 -23.20 -24.32
C LEU A 379 -27.73 -23.29 -23.63
N CYS A 380 -27.68 -22.95 -22.34
CA CYS A 380 -26.45 -23.07 -21.56
C CYS A 380 -26.17 -24.53 -21.22
N THR A 381 -24.94 -24.99 -21.42
CA THR A 381 -24.50 -26.34 -21.06
C THR A 381 -23.98 -26.43 -19.62
N SER A 382 -23.74 -25.29 -18.96
CA SER A 382 -23.10 -25.21 -17.64
C SER A 382 -24.05 -24.95 -16.46
N CYS A 383 -25.21 -24.29 -16.64
CA CYS A 383 -26.15 -24.06 -15.53
C CYS A 383 -27.16 -25.20 -15.31
N THR A 384 -27.68 -25.30 -14.08
CA THR A 384 -28.58 -26.37 -13.60
C THR A 384 -29.72 -26.70 -14.55
N ASN A 385 -30.41 -25.66 -15.00
CA ASN A 385 -31.64 -25.80 -15.78
C ASN A 385 -31.41 -25.69 -17.28
N LYS A 386 -30.14 -25.77 -17.73
CA LYS A 386 -29.74 -25.53 -19.12
C LYS A 386 -30.42 -24.30 -19.73
N CYS A 387 -30.44 -23.22 -18.95
CA CYS A 387 -31.27 -22.07 -19.24
C CYS A 387 -30.89 -21.42 -20.59
N PRO A 388 -31.85 -20.77 -21.27
CA PRO A 388 -31.57 -19.98 -22.46
C PRO A 388 -30.51 -18.90 -22.21
N GLY A 389 -29.76 -18.54 -23.25
CA GLY A 389 -28.77 -17.44 -23.17
C GLY A 389 -29.35 -16.11 -22.69
N SER A 390 -30.66 -15.87 -22.89
CA SER A 390 -31.34 -14.64 -22.47
C SER A 390 -31.38 -14.38 -20.97
N VAL A 391 -31.29 -15.42 -20.13
CA VAL A 391 -31.27 -15.26 -18.65
C VAL A 391 -29.85 -15.25 -18.08
N HIS A 392 -28.85 -15.17 -18.94
CA HIS A 392 -27.46 -15.05 -18.53
C HIS A 392 -27.00 -13.60 -18.62
N VAL A 393 -26.09 -13.24 -17.72
CA VAL A 393 -25.51 -11.90 -17.67
C VAL A 393 -24.00 -12.02 -17.59
N LYS A 394 -23.32 -11.15 -18.34
CA LYS A 394 -21.86 -11.02 -18.29
C LYS A 394 -21.50 -9.84 -17.40
N GLY A 395 -20.81 -10.07 -16.29
CA GLY A 395 -20.56 -9.04 -15.27
C GLY A 395 -19.23 -9.18 -14.53
N LYS A 396 -18.79 -8.10 -13.88
CA LYS A 396 -17.55 -8.04 -13.05
C LYS A 396 -17.73 -8.66 -11.65
N TRP A 397 -18.70 -9.55 -11.51
CA TRP A 397 -19.08 -10.16 -10.25
C TRP A 397 -19.38 -11.64 -10.48
N ARG A 398 -19.30 -12.44 -9.43
CA ARG A 398 -19.59 -13.88 -9.44
C ARG A 398 -20.48 -14.25 -8.25
N TYR A 399 -21.28 -15.31 -8.39
CA TYR A 399 -21.98 -15.92 -7.26
C TYR A 399 -21.00 -16.74 -6.41
N VAL A 400 -21.07 -16.61 -5.09
CA VAL A 400 -20.35 -17.46 -4.14
C VAL A 400 -21.27 -17.88 -3.00
N THR A 401 -20.96 -19.00 -2.36
CA THR A 401 -21.71 -19.45 -1.19
C THR A 401 -21.30 -18.67 0.07
N ARG A 402 -22.26 -18.06 0.76
CA ARG A 402 -22.08 -17.37 2.05
C ARG A 402 -23.05 -17.91 3.11
N ILE A 403 -22.68 -17.74 4.37
CA ILE A 403 -23.42 -18.23 5.54
C ILE A 403 -23.78 -17.04 6.41
N ARG A 404 -25.06 -16.87 6.79
CA ARG A 404 -25.51 -15.87 7.75
C ARG A 404 -26.18 -16.52 8.95
N LYS A 405 -25.93 -15.98 10.14
CA LYS A 405 -26.63 -16.37 11.37
C LYS A 405 -27.87 -15.49 11.54
N GLY A 406 -29.05 -16.10 11.69
CA GLY A 406 -30.30 -15.39 11.94
C GLY A 406 -31.05 -15.96 13.16
N GLN A 407 -31.77 -15.10 13.88
CA GLN A 407 -32.80 -15.51 14.84
C GLN A 407 -34.16 -15.46 14.12
N LYS A 408 -34.89 -16.58 14.05
CA LYS A 408 -36.30 -16.58 13.66
C LYS A 408 -37.17 -16.49 14.91
N ASN A 409 -38.09 -15.54 14.92
CA ASN A 409 -39.17 -15.46 15.90
C ASN A 409 -40.37 -16.28 15.40
N GLU A 410 -40.34 -17.61 15.55
CA GLU A 410 -41.53 -18.46 15.73
C GLU A 410 -41.14 -19.95 15.82
N PRO A 411 -41.56 -20.68 16.86
CA PRO A 411 -41.42 -22.14 16.91
C PRO A 411 -42.70 -22.82 16.39
N GLN A 412 -42.72 -23.17 15.11
CA GLN A 412 -43.60 -24.23 14.61
C GLN A 412 -42.84 -25.06 13.56
N ILE A 413 -42.02 -26.00 14.00
CA ILE A 413 -41.47 -27.04 13.13
C ILE A 413 -42.25 -28.33 13.44
N LYS A 414 -43.10 -28.76 12.52
CA LYS A 414 -43.85 -30.04 12.62
C LYS A 414 -43.10 -31.11 11.82
N GLU A 415 -43.35 -32.39 12.07
CA GLU A 415 -42.77 -33.57 11.35
C GLU A 415 -42.76 -33.44 9.80
N LYS A 416 -43.65 -32.63 9.21
CA LYS A 416 -43.66 -32.29 7.77
C LYS A 416 -42.34 -31.66 7.27
N ASP A 417 -41.59 -30.97 8.13
CA ASP A 417 -40.37 -30.25 7.75
C ASP A 417 -39.14 -31.17 7.67
N ALA A 418 -39.05 -32.21 8.51
CA ALA A 418 -37.96 -33.20 8.44
C ALA A 418 -38.03 -34.05 7.15
N HIS A 419 -39.24 -34.38 6.70
CA HIS A 419 -39.45 -35.05 5.42
C HIS A 419 -39.07 -34.15 4.23
N SER A 420 -39.36 -32.84 4.33
CA SER A 420 -38.96 -31.85 3.33
C SER A 420 -37.44 -31.72 3.24
N LEU A 421 -36.75 -31.64 4.38
CA LEU A 421 -35.28 -31.59 4.46
C LEU A 421 -34.62 -32.87 3.91
N ARG A 422 -35.17 -34.05 4.23
CA ARG A 422 -34.67 -35.32 3.68
C ARG A 422 -34.85 -35.40 2.16
N LYS A 423 -35.98 -34.90 1.63
CA LYS A 423 -36.23 -34.81 0.18
C LYS A 423 -35.24 -33.86 -0.50
N GLU A 424 -34.95 -32.72 0.13
CA GLU A 424 -33.95 -31.76 -0.35
C GLU A 424 -32.52 -32.36 -0.33
N MET A 425 -32.16 -33.14 0.69
CA MET A 425 -30.88 -33.87 0.74
C MET A 425 -30.73 -34.89 -0.40
N ILE A 426 -31.78 -35.65 -0.68
CA ILE A 426 -31.79 -36.62 -1.78
C ILE A 426 -31.63 -35.89 -3.12
N GLN A 427 -32.34 -34.77 -3.29
CA GLN A 427 -32.25 -33.96 -4.50
C GLN A 427 -30.85 -33.39 -4.72
N LEU A 428 -30.22 -32.79 -3.69
CA LEU A 428 -28.86 -32.23 -3.79
C LEU A 428 -27.82 -33.31 -4.09
N THR A 429 -28.03 -34.53 -3.58
CA THR A 429 -27.14 -35.68 -3.84
C THR A 429 -27.28 -36.16 -5.29
N ALA A 430 -28.51 -36.28 -5.79
CA ALA A 430 -28.78 -36.64 -7.18
C ALA A 430 -28.26 -35.59 -8.18
N GLU A 431 -28.38 -34.30 -7.85
CA GLU A 431 -27.82 -33.21 -8.65
C GLU A 431 -26.28 -33.30 -8.70
N LYS A 432 -25.61 -33.55 -7.56
CA LYS A 432 -24.15 -33.75 -7.51
C LYS A 432 -23.70 -34.89 -8.44
N GLU A 433 -24.41 -36.02 -8.44
CA GLU A 433 -24.08 -37.17 -9.29
C GLU A 433 -24.25 -36.89 -10.79
N LYS A 434 -25.31 -36.15 -11.15
CA LYS A 434 -25.56 -35.76 -12.55
C LYS A 434 -24.40 -34.95 -13.13
N TRP A 435 -23.94 -33.93 -12.40
CA TRP A 435 -22.85 -33.04 -12.85
C TRP A 435 -21.49 -33.73 -12.91
N LEU A 436 -21.24 -34.67 -11.99
CA LEU A 436 -20.04 -35.48 -12.02
C LEU A 436 -19.98 -36.35 -13.30
N ASN A 437 -21.13 -36.89 -13.73
CA ASN A 437 -21.22 -37.63 -14.98
C ASN A 437 -21.07 -36.71 -16.21
N GLU A 438 -21.63 -35.50 -16.20
CA GLU A 438 -21.48 -34.53 -17.31
C GLU A 438 -20.03 -34.07 -17.47
N SER A 439 -19.31 -33.81 -16.37
CA SER A 439 -17.88 -33.48 -16.40
C SER A 439 -17.04 -34.62 -17.00
N TYR A 440 -17.37 -35.87 -16.68
CA TYR A 440 -16.73 -37.05 -17.27
C TYR A 440 -16.94 -37.15 -18.79
N GLN A 441 -18.12 -36.79 -19.31
CA GLN A 441 -18.39 -36.82 -20.75
C GLN A 441 -17.51 -35.81 -21.52
N HIS A 442 -17.30 -34.62 -20.95
CA HIS A 442 -16.42 -33.60 -21.56
C HIS A 442 -14.96 -34.08 -21.66
N VAL A 443 -14.46 -34.76 -20.63
CA VAL A 443 -13.11 -35.37 -20.62
C VAL A 443 -12.97 -36.44 -21.70
N VAL A 444 -13.93 -37.37 -21.80
CA VAL A 444 -13.92 -38.43 -22.82
C VAL A 444 -14.03 -37.85 -24.24
N ARG A 445 -14.73 -36.73 -24.41
CA ARG A 445 -14.82 -36.07 -25.72
C ARG A 445 -13.51 -35.41 -26.12
N LEU A 446 -12.81 -34.76 -25.19
CA LEU A 446 -11.49 -34.16 -25.43
C LEU A 446 -10.43 -35.19 -25.87
N GLU A 447 -10.44 -36.37 -25.24
CA GLU A 447 -9.63 -37.53 -25.60
C GLU A 447 -9.75 -37.92 -27.09
N GLN A 448 -10.96 -37.80 -27.64
CA GLN A 448 -11.25 -38.19 -29.01
C GLN A 448 -10.75 -37.17 -30.04
N ILE A 449 -10.75 -35.87 -29.70
CA ILE A 449 -10.54 -34.77 -30.67
C ILE A 449 -9.17 -34.08 -30.58
N ALA A 450 -8.51 -34.07 -29.41
CA ALA A 450 -7.24 -33.36 -29.20
C ALA A 450 -5.99 -34.18 -29.59
N LEU A 451 -4.92 -33.52 -30.09
CA LEU A 451 -3.63 -34.18 -30.40
C LEU A 451 -2.93 -34.70 -29.13
N LYS A 452 -3.03 -33.95 -28.03
CA LYS A 452 -2.68 -34.34 -26.65
C LYS A 452 -3.83 -33.92 -25.71
N ALA A 453 -4.67 -34.88 -25.31
CA ALA A 453 -5.82 -34.62 -24.43
C ALA A 453 -5.42 -34.55 -22.94
N ASP A 454 -4.30 -35.18 -22.59
CA ASP A 454 -3.75 -35.28 -21.25
C ASP A 454 -2.73 -34.15 -21.00
N SER A 455 -3.13 -32.91 -21.27
CA SER A 455 -2.28 -31.73 -21.00
C SER A 455 -2.28 -31.39 -19.50
N ALA A 456 -1.27 -30.65 -19.03
CA ALA A 456 -1.15 -30.17 -17.65
C ALA A 456 -2.45 -29.51 -17.11
N SER A 457 -3.19 -28.79 -17.97
CA SER A 457 -4.49 -28.21 -17.63
C SER A 457 -5.61 -29.24 -17.45
N THR A 458 -5.60 -30.32 -18.23
CA THR A 458 -6.60 -31.41 -18.15
C THR A 458 -6.30 -32.37 -17.00
N ILE A 459 -5.03 -32.54 -16.60
CA ILE A 459 -4.62 -33.42 -15.50
C ILE A 459 -5.12 -32.92 -14.14
N VAL A 460 -5.06 -31.60 -13.88
CA VAL A 460 -5.65 -30.99 -12.68
C VAL A 460 -7.16 -31.27 -12.59
N HIS A 461 -7.82 -31.36 -13.74
CA HIS A 461 -9.23 -31.70 -13.86
C HIS A 461 -9.50 -33.21 -13.72
N LEU A 462 -8.60 -34.06 -14.21
CA LEU A 462 -8.66 -35.53 -14.07
C LEU A 462 -8.51 -35.97 -12.62
N ASP A 463 -7.55 -35.43 -11.86
CA ASP A 463 -7.33 -35.79 -10.45
C ASP A 463 -8.56 -35.52 -9.58
N PHE A 464 -9.16 -34.34 -9.78
CA PHE A 464 -10.41 -33.98 -9.11
C PHE A 464 -11.55 -34.94 -9.46
N LEU A 465 -11.72 -35.28 -10.74
CA LEU A 465 -12.78 -36.19 -11.17
C LEU A 465 -12.55 -37.62 -10.69
N ILE A 466 -11.32 -38.12 -10.68
CA ILE A 466 -10.94 -39.43 -10.15
C ILE A 466 -11.28 -39.51 -8.66
N GLU A 467 -10.89 -38.51 -7.86
CA GLU A 467 -11.19 -38.47 -6.43
C GLU A 467 -12.72 -38.49 -6.18
N LYS A 468 -13.48 -37.68 -6.93
CA LYS A 468 -14.93 -37.59 -6.76
C LYS A 468 -15.68 -38.82 -7.29
N MET A 469 -15.20 -39.45 -8.36
CA MET A 469 -15.75 -40.72 -8.86
C MET A 469 -15.45 -41.89 -7.91
N LYS A 470 -14.28 -41.89 -7.25
CA LYS A 470 -13.96 -42.84 -6.16
C LYS A 470 -14.90 -42.68 -4.97
N GLN A 471 -15.19 -41.45 -4.56
CA GLN A 471 -16.17 -41.15 -3.50
C GLN A 471 -17.59 -41.59 -3.85
N LYS A 472 -17.96 -41.58 -5.15
CA LYS A 472 -19.24 -42.09 -5.65
C LYS A 472 -19.29 -43.62 -5.71
N GLY A 473 -18.14 -44.30 -5.80
CA GLY A 473 -18.05 -45.74 -5.98
C GLY A 473 -18.25 -46.24 -7.42
N ASP A 474 -18.09 -45.36 -8.41
CA ASP A 474 -18.26 -45.67 -9.84
C ASP A 474 -16.92 -46.19 -10.43
N THR A 475 -16.61 -47.46 -10.13
CA THR A 475 -15.29 -48.07 -10.39
C THR A 475 -14.92 -48.14 -11.87
N GLU A 476 -15.89 -48.30 -12.77
CA GLU A 476 -15.68 -48.36 -14.22
C GLU A 476 -15.19 -47.01 -14.77
N LYS A 477 -15.84 -45.91 -14.38
CA LYS A 477 -15.41 -44.56 -14.78
C LYS A 477 -14.07 -44.18 -14.15
N VAL A 478 -13.82 -44.60 -12.91
CA VAL A 478 -12.51 -44.41 -12.26
C VAL A 478 -11.42 -45.13 -13.04
N GLN A 479 -11.62 -46.40 -13.41
CA GLN A 479 -10.65 -47.15 -14.20
C GLN A 479 -10.36 -46.48 -15.54
N LYS A 480 -11.38 -45.99 -16.24
CA LYS A 480 -11.18 -45.27 -17.51
C LYS A 480 -10.46 -43.93 -17.32
N LEU A 481 -10.81 -43.14 -16.29
CA LEU A 481 -10.09 -41.89 -15.99
C LEU A 481 -8.64 -42.15 -15.53
N GLU A 482 -8.40 -43.23 -14.79
CA GLU A 482 -7.07 -43.68 -14.38
C GLU A 482 -6.29 -44.28 -15.56
N GLU A 483 -6.94 -44.86 -16.55
CA GLU A 483 -6.33 -45.27 -17.83
C GLU A 483 -5.96 -44.05 -18.67
N MET A 484 -6.83 -43.04 -18.77
CA MET A 484 -6.49 -41.77 -19.42
C MET A 484 -5.31 -41.08 -18.73
N ARG A 485 -5.30 -41.07 -17.39
CA ARG A 485 -4.18 -40.59 -16.57
C ARG A 485 -2.92 -41.43 -16.77
N ARG A 486 -3.05 -42.76 -16.88
CA ARG A 486 -1.94 -43.67 -17.17
C ARG A 486 -1.44 -43.56 -18.61
N ARG A 487 -2.24 -43.08 -19.57
CA ARG A 487 -1.77 -42.90 -20.96
C ARG A 487 -0.77 -41.76 -21.13
N GLU A 488 -0.68 -40.85 -20.16
CA GLU A 488 0.47 -39.96 -19.99
C GLU A 488 1.71 -40.72 -19.48
N ASP A 489 1.50 -41.70 -18.60
CA ASP A 489 2.53 -42.62 -18.11
C ASP A 489 2.87 -43.76 -19.13
N GLU A 490 2.05 -44.05 -20.15
CA GLU A 490 2.21 -45.17 -21.10
C GLU A 490 3.09 -44.84 -22.32
N GLY A 491 3.64 -43.62 -22.38
CA GLY A 491 4.91 -43.45 -23.07
C GLY A 491 6.01 -44.38 -22.53
N THR A 492 5.78 -44.96 -21.37
CA THR A 492 6.79 -45.68 -20.61
C THR A 492 6.61 -47.21 -20.62
N GLU A 493 5.61 -47.76 -21.32
CA GLU A 493 5.26 -49.19 -21.17
C GLU A 493 5.63 -50.14 -22.35
N GLU A 494 5.94 -49.67 -23.56
CA GLU A 494 6.32 -50.58 -24.67
C GLU A 494 7.80 -51.09 -24.62
N THR A 495 8.52 -50.91 -23.51
CA THR A 495 9.85 -51.51 -23.32
C THR A 495 9.95 -52.46 -22.12
N GLN A 496 8.83 -52.94 -21.58
CA GLN A 496 8.86 -54.03 -20.59
C GLN A 496 8.97 -55.41 -21.25
N GLN A 497 10.14 -55.65 -21.85
CA GLN A 497 10.70 -56.99 -21.91
C GLN A 497 12.24 -56.96 -21.94
N ILE A 498 12.84 -56.26 -20.98
CA ILE A 498 14.26 -56.45 -20.65
C ILE A 498 14.33 -56.85 -19.18
N SER A 499 14.57 -58.15 -18.99
CA SER A 499 15.01 -58.84 -17.77
C SER A 499 14.89 -58.08 -16.43
N LEU A 500 13.89 -58.46 -15.63
CA LEU A 500 13.94 -58.33 -14.18
C LEU A 500 15.18 -59.06 -13.65
N ILE A 501 16.26 -58.31 -13.46
CA ILE A 501 17.23 -58.60 -12.41
C ILE A 501 16.68 -57.87 -11.19
N SER A 502 16.44 -58.59 -10.09
CA SER A 502 15.93 -58.04 -8.84
C SER A 502 16.72 -56.79 -8.43
N SER A 503 16.10 -55.60 -8.53
CA SER A 503 16.73 -54.36 -8.06
C SER A 503 16.75 -54.37 -6.52
N PRO A 504 17.86 -54.02 -5.86
CA PRO A 504 17.93 -53.98 -4.40
C PRO A 504 17.01 -52.93 -3.75
N HIS A 505 16.29 -52.13 -4.55
CA HIS A 505 15.39 -51.06 -4.12
C HIS A 505 13.91 -51.30 -4.47
N GLU A 506 13.52 -52.53 -4.79
CA GLU A 506 12.17 -52.91 -5.28
C GLU A 506 11.01 -52.45 -4.34
N ASP A 507 11.22 -52.55 -3.03
CA ASP A 507 10.27 -52.07 -2.01
C ASP A 507 10.06 -50.55 -2.08
N ILE A 508 11.09 -49.78 -2.42
CA ILE A 508 11.03 -48.31 -2.51
C ILE A 508 10.40 -47.91 -3.84
N ILE A 509 10.79 -48.60 -4.92
CA ILE A 509 10.27 -48.40 -6.27
C ILE A 509 8.75 -48.61 -6.30
N SER A 510 8.25 -49.68 -5.67
CA SER A 510 6.80 -49.98 -5.62
C SER A 510 5.95 -48.93 -4.88
N HIS A 511 6.57 -48.08 -4.06
CA HIS A 511 5.91 -47.00 -3.31
C HIS A 511 6.24 -45.60 -3.85
N SER A 512 6.85 -45.50 -5.03
CA SER A 512 7.27 -44.23 -5.66
C SER A 512 6.56 -44.01 -7.01
N PHE A 513 6.56 -42.78 -7.52
CA PHE A 513 6.09 -42.47 -8.88
C PHE A 513 7.27 -42.45 -9.83
N LEU A 514 7.23 -43.15 -10.95
CA LEU A 514 8.26 -43.04 -11.98
C LEU A 514 8.11 -41.67 -12.66
N ILE A 515 9.17 -40.85 -12.61
CA ILE A 515 9.27 -39.55 -13.31
C ILE A 515 9.88 -39.75 -14.71
N SER A 516 10.90 -40.61 -14.83
CA SER A 516 11.60 -40.88 -16.09
C SER A 516 12.10 -42.31 -16.10
N SER A 517 11.92 -43.05 -17.20
CA SER A 517 12.39 -44.43 -17.36
C SER A 517 13.77 -44.58 -17.99
N GLY A 518 14.35 -43.50 -18.51
CA GLY A 518 15.69 -43.53 -19.10
C GLY A 518 16.73 -43.95 -18.06
N PRO A 519 17.90 -44.51 -18.43
CA PRO A 519 18.91 -44.90 -17.45
C PRO A 519 19.64 -43.65 -16.91
N PRO A 520 19.48 -43.25 -15.63
CA PRO A 520 18.84 -44.00 -14.55
C PRO A 520 17.35 -43.68 -14.38
N ALA A 521 16.54 -44.71 -14.13
CA ALA A 521 15.10 -44.55 -13.94
C ALA A 521 14.87 -43.65 -12.71
N VAL A 522 14.25 -42.49 -12.94
CA VAL A 522 14.02 -41.46 -11.93
C VAL A 522 12.67 -41.69 -11.26
N TYR A 523 12.63 -41.82 -9.94
CA TYR A 523 11.41 -42.05 -9.16
C TYR A 523 11.18 -40.93 -8.14
N LEU A 524 10.00 -40.31 -8.13
CA LEU A 524 9.53 -39.42 -7.07
C LEU A 524 9.03 -40.25 -5.88
N LEU A 525 9.69 -40.12 -4.73
CA LEU A 525 9.28 -40.76 -3.49
C LEU A 525 7.92 -40.22 -3.02
N ARG A 526 7.18 -41.04 -2.26
CA ARG A 526 5.95 -40.65 -1.55
C ARG A 526 6.23 -40.41 -0.06
N PRO A 527 6.79 -39.25 0.34
CA PRO A 527 7.09 -38.99 1.73
C PRO A 527 5.85 -38.63 2.55
N LYS A 528 5.94 -38.84 3.87
CA LYS A 528 4.94 -38.34 4.82
C LYS A 528 5.15 -36.83 5.01
N LYS A 529 4.20 -36.03 4.55
CA LYS A 529 4.21 -34.56 4.71
C LYS A 529 3.38 -34.15 5.92
N VAL A 530 4.02 -33.49 6.88
CA VAL A 530 3.37 -32.98 8.11
C VAL A 530 3.65 -31.49 8.25
N LYS A 531 2.62 -30.70 8.53
CA LYS A 531 2.79 -29.30 8.94
C LYS A 531 2.86 -29.24 10.46
N PHE A 532 3.87 -28.55 11.00
CA PHE A 532 4.02 -28.31 12.43
C PHE A 532 4.31 -26.82 12.66
N GLY A 533 3.46 -26.17 13.44
CA GLY A 533 3.46 -24.71 13.56
C GLY A 533 3.35 -24.06 12.17
N THR A 534 4.39 -23.33 11.78
CA THR A 534 4.45 -22.61 10.51
C THR A 534 5.32 -23.27 9.44
N LEU A 535 5.89 -24.44 9.74
CA LEU A 535 6.90 -25.14 8.95
C LEU A 535 6.35 -26.45 8.38
N THR A 536 7.04 -26.97 7.37
CA THR A 536 6.73 -28.26 6.75
C THR A 536 7.84 -29.26 7.01
N ARG A 537 7.47 -30.45 7.46
CA ARG A 537 8.33 -31.62 7.60
C ARG A 537 7.95 -32.67 6.57
N ILE A 538 8.96 -33.24 5.92
CA ILE A 538 8.84 -34.27 4.90
C ILE A 538 9.69 -35.45 5.36
N THR A 539 9.05 -36.57 5.70
CA THR A 539 9.75 -37.74 6.24
C THR A 539 9.72 -38.89 5.23
N VAL A 540 10.89 -39.48 4.95
CA VAL A 540 11.09 -40.68 4.15
C VAL A 540 11.57 -41.80 5.07
N GLY A 541 10.89 -42.94 5.05
CA GLY A 541 11.18 -44.10 5.90
C GLY A 541 10.75 -43.93 7.36
N GLU A 542 11.21 -44.84 8.23
CA GLU A 542 10.81 -44.89 9.65
C GLU A 542 11.99 -44.65 10.58
N ARG A 543 11.80 -43.77 11.57
CA ARG A 543 12.86 -43.36 12.49
C ARG A 543 13.27 -44.50 13.43
N ASN A 544 14.53 -44.92 13.34
CA ASN A 544 15.14 -45.79 14.33
C ASN A 544 15.70 -44.99 15.52
N LYS A 545 15.08 -45.14 16.70
CA LYS A 545 15.47 -44.41 17.92
C LYS A 545 16.87 -44.77 18.46
N TYR A 546 17.42 -45.91 18.05
CA TYR A 546 18.74 -46.39 18.50
C TYR A 546 19.87 -45.91 17.59
N LYS A 547 19.55 -45.32 16.43
CA LYS A 547 20.52 -44.73 15.52
C LYS A 547 20.64 -43.23 15.80
N THR A 548 21.85 -42.73 15.73
CA THR A 548 22.10 -41.28 15.80
C THR A 548 21.55 -40.60 14.54
N ASN A 549 21.18 -39.33 14.64
CA ASN A 549 20.70 -38.53 13.52
C ASN A 549 21.60 -37.31 13.34
N ARG A 550 22.04 -37.06 12.11
CA ARG A 550 22.88 -35.91 11.76
C ARG A 550 22.06 -34.89 10.99
N THR A 551 22.23 -33.60 11.30
CA THR A 551 21.44 -32.51 10.71
C THR A 551 22.31 -31.56 9.89
N ILE A 552 21.94 -31.35 8.62
CA ILE A 552 22.57 -30.40 7.69
C ILE A 552 21.59 -29.28 7.39
N LEU A 553 22.04 -28.02 7.43
CA LEU A 553 21.29 -26.87 6.95
C LEU A 553 21.88 -26.38 5.63
N LEU A 554 21.08 -26.38 4.55
CA LEU A 554 21.51 -25.93 3.22
C LEU A 554 21.10 -24.48 2.99
N VAL A 555 22.07 -23.64 2.65
CA VAL A 555 21.84 -22.20 2.41
C VAL A 555 22.65 -21.69 1.23
N GLY A 556 22.03 -20.87 0.37
CA GLY A 556 22.64 -20.37 -0.86
C GLY A 556 21.62 -19.65 -1.74
N GLU A 557 22.05 -19.05 -2.84
CA GLU A 557 21.17 -18.31 -3.75
C GLU A 557 20.14 -19.19 -4.49
N THR A 558 19.09 -18.55 -5.03
CA THR A 558 18.15 -19.21 -5.94
C THR A 558 18.91 -19.75 -7.16
N GLY A 559 18.65 -21.01 -7.51
CA GLY A 559 19.34 -21.66 -8.63
C GLY A 559 20.75 -22.16 -8.30
N GLY A 560 21.27 -21.99 -7.07
CA GLY A 560 22.59 -22.50 -6.64
C GLY A 560 22.68 -24.03 -6.49
N GLY A 561 21.61 -24.78 -6.75
CA GLY A 561 21.61 -26.25 -6.73
C GLY A 561 21.29 -26.91 -5.37
N LYS A 562 20.63 -26.21 -4.44
CA LYS A 562 20.28 -26.74 -3.10
C LYS A 562 19.37 -27.97 -3.15
N SER A 563 18.23 -27.88 -3.84
CA SER A 563 17.27 -28.98 -3.97
C SER A 563 17.85 -30.17 -4.75
N THR A 564 18.71 -29.88 -5.72
CA THR A 564 19.44 -30.89 -6.48
C THR A 564 20.47 -31.63 -5.62
N LEU A 565 21.23 -30.90 -4.79
CA LEU A 565 22.14 -31.48 -3.81
C LEU A 565 21.40 -32.32 -2.75
N LEU A 566 20.20 -31.90 -2.35
CA LEU A 566 19.35 -32.65 -1.44
C LEU A 566 18.95 -34.01 -2.05
N ASN A 567 18.53 -34.04 -3.32
CA ASN A 567 18.24 -35.30 -4.01
C ASN A 567 19.50 -36.18 -4.13
N ALA A 568 20.68 -35.59 -4.35
CA ALA A 568 21.92 -36.34 -4.37
C ALA A 568 22.28 -36.98 -3.00
N LEU A 569 22.13 -36.22 -1.90
CA LEU A 569 22.33 -36.70 -0.54
C LEU A 569 21.35 -37.82 -0.18
N LEU A 570 20.10 -37.72 -0.64
CA LEU A 570 19.08 -38.75 -0.48
C LEU A 570 19.50 -40.07 -1.13
N ASN A 571 19.88 -40.03 -2.42
CA ASN A 571 20.31 -41.23 -3.15
C ASN A 571 21.55 -41.86 -2.55
N TYR A 572 22.52 -41.03 -2.16
CA TYR A 572 23.71 -41.48 -1.45
C TYR A 572 23.32 -42.20 -0.15
N THR A 573 22.45 -41.61 0.68
CA THR A 573 21.99 -42.21 1.95
C THR A 573 21.25 -43.53 1.74
N MET A 574 20.46 -43.65 0.66
CA MET A 574 19.75 -44.88 0.30
C MET A 574 20.68 -45.98 -0.25
N GLY A 575 21.95 -45.66 -0.52
CA GLY A 575 22.93 -46.59 -1.06
C GLY A 575 22.74 -46.92 -2.54
N VAL A 576 22.19 -45.97 -3.30
CA VAL A 576 22.05 -46.10 -4.76
C VAL A 576 23.43 -46.10 -5.41
N LYS A 577 23.70 -47.14 -6.18
CA LYS A 577 24.94 -47.30 -6.95
C LYS A 577 24.76 -46.87 -8.40
N TRP A 578 25.87 -46.72 -9.11
CA TRP A 578 25.86 -46.44 -10.54
C TRP A 578 25.12 -47.56 -11.31
N GLU A 579 25.43 -48.81 -10.96
CA GLU A 579 24.92 -50.04 -11.58
C GLU A 579 23.43 -50.28 -11.35
N ASP A 580 22.86 -49.69 -10.30
CA ASP A 580 21.44 -49.87 -9.96
C ASP A 580 20.52 -49.23 -11.02
N ARG A 581 21.05 -48.32 -11.84
CA ARG A 581 20.32 -47.59 -12.90
C ARG A 581 19.00 -46.97 -12.43
N VAL A 582 18.95 -46.52 -11.17
CA VAL A 582 17.82 -45.78 -10.58
C VAL A 582 18.29 -44.47 -9.94
N TRP A 583 17.37 -43.53 -9.78
CA TRP A 583 17.57 -42.25 -9.09
C TRP A 583 16.28 -41.83 -8.39
N PHE A 584 16.33 -41.46 -7.12
CA PHE A 584 15.15 -41.05 -6.35
C PHE A 584 15.11 -39.53 -6.17
N LYS A 585 13.95 -38.90 -6.36
CA LYS A 585 13.68 -37.49 -6.00
C LYS A 585 12.68 -37.45 -4.84
N VAL A 586 12.86 -36.52 -3.89
CA VAL A 586 11.85 -36.22 -2.83
C VAL A 586 11.22 -34.83 -3.01
N VAL A 587 11.84 -33.99 -3.85
CA VAL A 587 11.34 -32.68 -4.22
C VAL A 587 11.04 -32.70 -5.71
N GLU A 588 9.80 -32.37 -6.07
CA GLU A 588 9.38 -32.09 -7.44
C GLU A 588 9.84 -30.67 -7.79
N GLU A 589 10.72 -30.55 -8.77
CA GLU A 589 11.20 -29.25 -9.27
C GLU A 589 10.11 -28.63 -10.15
N VAL A 590 9.03 -28.12 -9.55
CA VAL A 590 8.02 -27.34 -10.29
C VAL A 590 8.64 -25.99 -10.64
N GLU A 591 9.07 -25.80 -11.89
CA GLU A 591 9.79 -24.61 -12.32
C GLU A 591 8.96 -23.32 -12.15
N LYS A 592 9.14 -22.65 -11.01
CA LYS A 592 8.93 -21.19 -10.96
C LYS A 592 10.15 -20.50 -11.58
N SER A 593 9.95 -19.27 -12.08
CA SER A 593 10.99 -18.49 -12.77
C SER A 593 12.34 -18.56 -12.04
N LYS A 594 13.47 -18.60 -12.77
CA LYS A 594 14.86 -18.62 -12.22
C LYS A 594 15.18 -17.48 -11.24
N SER A 595 14.27 -16.53 -11.08
CA SER A 595 14.37 -15.41 -10.16
C SER A 595 13.73 -15.70 -8.78
N GLU A 596 12.76 -16.63 -8.70
CA GLU A 596 12.05 -17.07 -7.50
C GLU A 596 12.55 -18.45 -7.01
N SER A 597 12.74 -18.60 -5.71
CA SER A 597 13.15 -19.84 -5.06
C SER A 597 12.13 -20.95 -5.28
N GLN A 598 12.60 -22.10 -5.76
CA GLN A 598 11.81 -23.33 -5.92
C GLN A 598 11.19 -23.78 -4.58
N THR A 599 11.90 -23.58 -3.48
CA THR A 599 11.37 -23.74 -2.12
C THR A 599 10.71 -22.44 -1.66
N SER A 600 9.39 -22.46 -1.40
CA SER A 600 8.62 -21.26 -1.00
C SER A 600 8.67 -20.94 0.50
N ASP A 601 9.11 -21.89 1.32
CA ASP A 601 9.25 -21.78 2.78
C ASP A 601 10.39 -22.71 3.26
N VAL A 602 10.80 -22.65 4.53
CA VAL A 602 11.81 -23.56 5.10
C VAL A 602 11.19 -24.96 5.27
N ILE A 603 11.84 -26.00 4.73
CA ILE A 603 11.36 -27.38 4.76
C ILE A 603 12.39 -28.29 5.43
N VAL A 604 11.94 -29.13 6.36
CA VAL A 604 12.76 -30.13 7.04
C VAL A 604 12.54 -31.50 6.40
N TYR A 605 13.58 -32.07 5.81
CA TYR A 605 13.58 -33.41 5.23
C TYR A 605 14.23 -34.39 6.20
N GLU A 606 13.49 -35.40 6.61
CA GLU A 606 13.96 -36.45 7.49
C GLU A 606 14.09 -37.75 6.69
N ILE A 607 15.30 -38.28 6.61
CA ILE A 607 15.64 -39.49 5.85
C ILE A 607 16.04 -40.56 6.85
N PHE A 608 15.15 -41.54 7.04
CA PHE A 608 15.25 -42.61 8.03
C PHE A 608 15.16 -43.99 7.40
N GLY A 609 15.63 -45.02 8.10
CA GLY A 609 15.47 -46.42 7.70
C GLY A 609 16.47 -46.88 6.64
N PHE A 610 17.48 -46.05 6.34
CA PHE A 610 18.59 -46.37 5.44
C PHE A 610 19.94 -46.40 6.18
N GLU A 611 19.91 -46.46 7.51
CA GLU A 611 21.13 -46.58 8.30
C GLU A 611 21.84 -47.91 7.97
N ASP A 612 23.17 -47.87 7.97
CA ASP A 612 24.07 -48.96 7.60
C ASP A 612 24.04 -49.38 6.12
N LYS A 613 23.37 -48.61 5.24
CA LYS A 613 23.54 -48.72 3.78
C LYS A 613 24.86 -48.08 3.35
N THR A 614 24.92 -46.75 3.43
CA THR A 614 26.13 -45.94 3.23
C THR A 614 26.51 -45.19 4.50
N LEU A 615 25.52 -44.74 5.27
CA LEU A 615 25.71 -43.95 6.48
C LEU A 615 25.39 -44.77 7.74
N PRO A 616 26.19 -44.68 8.82
CA PRO A 616 25.89 -45.36 10.09
C PRO A 616 24.81 -44.66 10.92
N TYR A 617 24.22 -43.58 10.40
CA TYR A 617 23.29 -42.68 11.07
C TYR A 617 22.17 -42.21 10.12
N SER A 618 21.07 -41.74 10.70
CA SER A 618 20.00 -41.06 9.97
C SER A 618 20.40 -39.65 9.54
N LEU A 619 19.77 -39.12 8.50
CA LEU A 619 20.07 -37.78 7.99
C LEU A 619 18.83 -36.87 8.03
N THR A 620 18.99 -35.68 8.58
CA THR A 620 18.01 -34.60 8.51
C THR A 620 18.60 -33.43 7.71
N ILE A 621 17.89 -32.98 6.68
CA ILE A 621 18.31 -31.86 5.83
C ILE A 621 17.28 -30.75 5.96
N ILE A 622 17.73 -29.56 6.36
CA ILE A 622 16.91 -28.35 6.39
C ILE A 622 17.20 -27.60 5.08
N ASP A 623 16.22 -27.59 4.18
CA ASP A 623 16.30 -26.82 2.94
C ASP A 623 15.71 -25.43 3.17
N THR A 624 16.45 -24.41 2.73
CA THR A 624 16.00 -23.01 2.82
C THR A 624 15.69 -22.46 1.44
N PRO A 625 14.70 -21.56 1.30
CA PRO A 625 14.52 -20.81 0.08
C PRO A 625 15.82 -20.07 -0.31
N GLY A 626 16.02 -19.83 -1.60
CA GLY A 626 17.08 -18.95 -2.08
C GLY A 626 16.99 -17.58 -1.42
N TYR A 627 18.01 -17.22 -0.63
CA TYR A 627 18.10 -15.90 -0.01
C TYR A 627 18.36 -14.82 -1.07
N GLY A 628 17.91 -13.59 -0.84
CA GLY A 628 18.13 -12.46 -1.76
C GLY A 628 17.35 -12.53 -3.08
N ASP A 629 16.27 -13.30 -3.14
CA ASP A 629 15.28 -13.43 -4.22
C ASP A 629 14.64 -12.08 -4.67
N THR A 630 14.00 -12.01 -5.85
CA THR A 630 13.24 -10.83 -6.34
C THR A 630 12.13 -10.38 -5.39
N ARG A 631 11.74 -11.24 -4.44
CA ARG A 631 10.81 -10.97 -3.33
C ARG A 631 11.38 -10.02 -2.27
N GLY A 632 12.70 -9.78 -2.28
CA GLY A 632 13.40 -8.75 -1.51
C GLY A 632 13.64 -9.05 -0.03
N ILE A 633 14.34 -8.12 0.64
CA ILE A 633 14.80 -8.20 2.05
C ILE A 633 13.69 -8.55 3.06
N LYS A 634 12.44 -8.11 2.81
CA LYS A 634 11.30 -8.42 3.69
C LYS A 634 11.01 -9.93 3.73
N HIS A 635 11.35 -10.65 2.68
CA HIS A 635 11.20 -12.10 2.62
C HIS A 635 12.30 -12.81 3.41
N ASP A 636 13.54 -12.30 3.39
CA ASP A 636 14.65 -12.84 4.18
C ASP A 636 14.42 -12.70 5.70
N ASP A 637 13.73 -11.63 6.13
CA ASP A 637 13.23 -11.45 7.51
C ASP A 637 12.23 -12.57 7.89
N ILE A 638 11.38 -13.01 6.95
CA ILE A 638 10.41 -14.10 7.16
C ILE A 638 11.16 -15.44 7.29
N ILE A 639 12.13 -15.71 6.41
CA ILE A 639 12.94 -16.95 6.46
C ILE A 639 13.72 -17.02 7.78
N SER A 640 14.31 -15.91 8.22
CA SER A 640 15.01 -15.84 9.51
C SER A 640 14.09 -16.14 10.69
N LYS A 641 12.84 -15.66 10.64
CA LYS A 641 11.82 -15.97 11.64
C LYS A 641 11.41 -17.45 11.60
N ARG A 642 11.27 -18.04 10.41
CA ARG A 642 10.97 -19.48 10.24
C ARG A 642 12.06 -20.38 10.82
N LEU A 643 13.33 -20.03 10.60
CA LEU A 643 14.45 -20.73 11.22
C LEU A 643 14.44 -20.57 12.75
N LEU A 644 14.08 -19.40 13.27
CA LEU A 644 13.90 -19.22 14.71
C LEU A 644 12.79 -20.12 15.27
N ASP A 645 11.63 -20.14 14.63
CA ASP A 645 10.50 -20.99 15.00
C ASP A 645 10.94 -22.48 15.00
N LEU A 646 11.75 -22.89 14.01
CA LEU A 646 12.30 -24.25 13.92
C LEU A 646 13.21 -24.60 15.09
N PHE A 647 14.06 -23.67 15.52
CA PHE A 647 15.04 -23.94 16.57
C PHE A 647 14.46 -23.87 17.99
N GLN A 648 13.34 -23.15 18.16
CA GLN A 648 12.65 -23.00 19.45
C GLN A 648 11.49 -23.97 19.66
N SER A 649 10.92 -24.54 18.60
CA SER A 649 9.81 -25.49 18.71
C SER A 649 10.24 -26.77 19.44
N ASP A 650 9.41 -27.27 20.37
CA ASP A 650 9.64 -28.55 21.06
C ASP A 650 9.75 -29.74 20.09
N ASP A 651 8.99 -29.68 18.99
CA ASP A 651 9.05 -30.65 17.90
C ASP A 651 10.08 -30.28 16.84
N GLY A 652 10.92 -29.27 17.07
CA GLY A 652 11.83 -28.64 16.12
C GLY A 652 13.21 -29.29 16.01
N VAL A 653 14.22 -28.52 15.57
CA VAL A 653 15.62 -28.96 15.46
C VAL A 653 16.46 -28.21 16.49
N HIS A 654 17.10 -28.94 17.40
CA HIS A 654 17.87 -28.34 18.51
C HIS A 654 19.40 -28.42 18.32
N GLU A 655 19.87 -29.24 17.38
CA GLU A 655 21.28 -29.47 17.11
C GLU A 655 21.52 -29.51 15.59
N ILE A 656 22.60 -28.88 15.14
CA ILE A 656 23.07 -28.92 13.75
C ILE A 656 24.50 -29.43 13.70
N ASP A 657 24.76 -30.36 12.78
CA ASP A 657 26.08 -30.96 12.55
C ASP A 657 26.86 -30.20 11.48
N ALA A 658 26.19 -29.68 10.44
CA ALA A 658 26.82 -28.84 9.43
C ALA A 658 25.88 -27.77 8.85
N VAL A 659 26.48 -26.65 8.46
CA VAL A 659 25.82 -25.62 7.64
C VAL A 659 26.53 -25.60 6.29
N GLY A 660 25.81 -26.01 5.26
CA GLY A 660 26.29 -26.09 3.88
C GLY A 660 26.02 -24.80 3.12
N LEU A 661 27.09 -24.10 2.74
CA LEU A 661 27.05 -22.94 1.87
C LEU A 661 27.07 -23.38 0.41
N VAL A 662 25.91 -23.36 -0.23
CA VAL A 662 25.70 -23.91 -1.58
C VAL A 662 25.93 -22.83 -2.65
N MET A 663 26.87 -23.08 -3.57
CA MET A 663 27.28 -22.15 -4.66
C MET A 663 27.71 -22.94 -5.90
N LYS A 664 27.67 -22.35 -7.10
CA LYS A 664 28.08 -23.05 -8.33
C LYS A 664 29.59 -22.95 -8.58
N ALA A 665 30.15 -23.95 -9.24
CA ALA A 665 31.56 -23.94 -9.65
C ALA A 665 31.88 -22.79 -10.63
N SER A 666 30.93 -22.39 -11.47
CA SER A 666 31.06 -21.29 -12.44
C SER A 666 30.94 -19.89 -11.84
N ASP A 667 30.69 -19.76 -10.53
CA ASP A 667 30.48 -18.47 -9.90
C ASP A 667 31.82 -17.71 -9.77
N ASN A 668 32.03 -16.78 -10.70
CA ASN A 668 33.31 -16.08 -10.84
C ASN A 668 33.48 -14.88 -9.90
N ARG A 669 32.42 -14.49 -9.19
CA ARG A 669 32.39 -13.39 -8.21
C ARG A 669 31.30 -13.68 -7.19
N LEU A 670 31.56 -13.44 -5.89
CA LEU A 670 30.47 -13.21 -4.94
C LEU A 670 29.74 -11.96 -5.38
N SER A 671 28.57 -12.11 -6.02
CA SER A 671 27.68 -11.00 -6.30
C SER A 671 27.35 -10.27 -4.98
N ASP A 672 27.04 -8.97 -5.03
CA ASP A 672 26.57 -8.23 -3.84
C ASP A 672 25.39 -8.96 -3.16
N ARG A 673 24.62 -9.71 -3.96
CA ARG A 673 23.56 -10.62 -3.54
C ARG A 673 24.09 -11.81 -2.76
N LEU A 674 25.01 -12.62 -3.28
CA LEU A 674 25.64 -13.73 -2.54
C LEU A 674 26.25 -13.25 -1.22
N MET A 675 26.92 -12.10 -1.23
CA MET A 675 27.52 -11.54 -0.02
C MET A 675 26.47 -11.08 1.01
N TYR A 676 25.34 -10.54 0.54
CA TYR A 676 24.16 -10.28 1.38
C TYR A 676 23.55 -11.58 1.95
N ILE A 677 23.50 -12.65 1.17
CA ILE A 677 23.02 -13.97 1.63
C ILE A 677 23.93 -14.48 2.74
N PHE A 678 25.25 -14.47 2.52
CA PHE A 678 26.21 -14.88 3.54
C PHE A 678 26.12 -14.01 4.79
N ASP A 679 26.01 -12.70 4.64
CA ASP A 679 25.83 -11.80 5.77
C ASP A 679 24.55 -12.12 6.56
N SER A 680 23.42 -12.23 5.86
CA SER A 680 22.10 -12.49 6.46
C SER A 680 22.04 -13.83 7.17
N VAL A 681 22.64 -14.87 6.59
CA VAL A 681 22.61 -16.25 7.10
C VAL A 681 23.60 -16.42 8.25
N MET A 682 24.82 -15.91 8.12
CA MET A 682 25.81 -15.94 9.19
C MET A 682 25.40 -15.07 10.38
N SER A 683 24.55 -14.06 10.14
CA SER A 683 23.95 -13.24 11.20
C SER A 683 23.07 -14.05 12.16
N LEU A 684 22.53 -15.19 11.71
CA LEU A 684 21.62 -16.02 12.49
C LEU A 684 22.37 -16.86 13.53
N PHE A 685 23.60 -17.25 13.23
CA PHE A 685 24.34 -18.25 14.01
C PHE A 685 25.19 -17.65 15.13
N GLY A 686 25.34 -18.42 16.21
CA GLY A 686 26.31 -18.14 17.26
C GLY A 686 27.74 -18.49 16.82
N LYS A 687 28.76 -17.90 17.48
CA LYS A 687 30.19 -18.16 17.19
C LYS A 687 30.59 -19.64 17.27
N ASN A 688 29.82 -20.46 17.98
CA ASN A 688 30.09 -21.89 18.12
C ASN A 688 29.90 -22.70 16.83
N LEU A 689 29.23 -22.16 15.82
CA LEU A 689 28.98 -22.84 14.53
C LEU A 689 30.09 -22.62 13.48
N GLU A 690 31.08 -21.77 13.74
CA GLU A 690 32.17 -21.45 12.80
C GLU A 690 32.86 -22.71 12.22
N LYS A 691 33.09 -23.72 13.07
CA LYS A 691 33.77 -24.97 12.69
C LYS A 691 32.88 -25.97 11.95
N ASN A 692 31.57 -25.71 11.88
CA ASN A 692 30.58 -26.58 11.27
C ASN A 692 30.06 -26.01 9.93
N ILE A 693 30.53 -24.83 9.52
CA ILE A 693 30.17 -24.20 8.24
C ILE A 693 31.15 -24.67 7.16
N VAL A 694 30.63 -25.22 6.06
CA VAL A 694 31.42 -25.76 4.93
C VAL A 694 30.86 -25.26 3.60
N ALA A 695 31.68 -25.21 2.56
CA ALA A 695 31.22 -24.88 1.21
C ALA A 695 30.81 -26.13 0.43
N LEU A 696 29.65 -26.09 -0.23
CA LEU A 696 29.12 -27.16 -1.07
C LEU A 696 29.03 -26.61 -2.50
N ILE A 697 29.97 -27.01 -3.34
CA ILE A 697 30.12 -26.48 -4.70
C ILE A 697 29.36 -27.38 -5.67
N THR A 698 28.34 -26.83 -6.32
CA THR A 698 27.46 -27.53 -7.25
C THR A 698 27.87 -27.30 -8.70
N HIS A 699 27.43 -28.16 -9.61
CA HIS A 699 27.75 -28.08 -11.04
C HIS A 699 29.27 -28.08 -11.30
N SER A 700 30.00 -28.86 -10.49
CA SER A 700 31.45 -28.98 -10.60
C SER A 700 31.82 -30.09 -11.58
N ASP A 701 32.85 -29.85 -12.39
CA ASP A 701 33.50 -30.85 -13.24
C ASP A 701 34.59 -31.64 -12.48
N GLY A 702 34.67 -31.49 -11.16
CA GLY A 702 35.72 -32.07 -10.30
C GLY A 702 37.02 -31.26 -10.26
N SER A 703 37.14 -30.20 -11.07
CA SER A 703 38.30 -29.30 -11.00
C SER A 703 38.27 -28.45 -9.73
N ARG A 704 39.44 -27.93 -9.33
CA ARG A 704 39.55 -27.06 -8.15
C ARG A 704 38.73 -25.79 -8.39
N PRO A 705 37.75 -25.46 -7.52
CA PRO A 705 36.86 -24.31 -7.71
C PRO A 705 37.58 -23.02 -7.32
N GLU A 706 38.51 -22.55 -8.15
CA GLU A 706 39.35 -21.39 -7.84
C GLU A 706 38.52 -20.12 -7.57
N ASN A 707 37.50 -19.87 -8.39
CA ASN A 707 36.72 -18.64 -8.25
C ASN A 707 35.84 -18.63 -6.99
N PRO A 708 35.06 -19.68 -6.67
CA PRO A 708 34.34 -19.76 -5.39
C PRO A 708 35.26 -19.66 -4.17
N LEU A 709 36.44 -20.30 -4.20
CA LEU A 709 37.40 -20.27 -3.09
C LEU A 709 38.02 -18.88 -2.89
N GLN A 710 38.47 -18.23 -3.97
CA GLN A 710 38.98 -16.86 -3.91
C GLN A 710 37.91 -15.91 -3.35
N ALA A 711 36.64 -16.13 -3.70
CA ALA A 711 35.56 -15.30 -3.21
C ALA A 711 35.29 -15.53 -1.71
N LEU A 712 35.29 -16.78 -1.24
CA LEU A 712 35.21 -17.10 0.19
C LEU A 712 36.38 -16.50 1.00
N GLU A 713 37.60 -16.53 0.46
CA GLU A 713 38.79 -15.95 1.10
C GLU A 713 38.71 -14.41 1.13
N ALA A 714 38.31 -13.77 0.02
CA ALA A 714 38.19 -12.32 -0.09
C ALA A 714 37.05 -11.72 0.76
N SER A 715 36.08 -12.55 1.18
CA SER A 715 34.94 -12.15 2.02
C SER A 715 35.18 -12.37 3.51
N GLN A 716 36.34 -12.91 3.90
CA GLN A 716 36.71 -13.22 5.30
C GLN A 716 35.62 -14.02 6.04
N ILE A 717 34.88 -14.88 5.33
CA ILE A 717 33.80 -15.66 5.92
C ILE A 717 34.40 -16.63 6.95
N LYS A 718 33.78 -16.63 8.15
CA LYS A 718 34.10 -17.56 9.22
C LYS A 718 33.50 -18.93 8.92
N CYS A 719 34.30 -19.81 8.34
CA CYS A 719 33.95 -21.20 8.04
C CYS A 719 35.04 -22.17 8.50
N ALA A 720 34.74 -23.46 8.44
CA ALA A 720 35.68 -24.51 8.77
C ALA A 720 36.91 -24.40 7.87
N LYS A 721 38.11 -24.49 8.49
CA LYS A 721 39.38 -24.43 7.77
C LYS A 721 40.14 -25.74 7.91
N ASN A 722 40.77 -26.17 6.82
CA ASN A 722 41.65 -27.32 6.81
C ASN A 722 43.03 -27.00 7.42
N LYS A 723 43.93 -27.99 7.48
CA LYS A 723 45.28 -27.83 8.04
C LYS A 723 46.15 -26.79 7.31
N LYS A 724 45.80 -26.44 6.06
CA LYS A 724 46.46 -25.40 5.26
C LYS A 724 45.81 -24.02 5.43
N ASN A 725 44.91 -23.86 6.40
CA ASN A 725 44.15 -22.64 6.68
C ASN A 725 43.24 -22.20 5.52
N GLN A 726 42.82 -23.14 4.65
CA GLN A 726 41.90 -22.89 3.54
C GLN A 726 40.47 -23.35 3.92
N PRO A 727 39.42 -22.73 3.36
CA PRO A 727 38.04 -23.18 3.56
C PRO A 727 37.86 -24.67 3.22
N VAL A 728 37.12 -25.39 4.06
CA VAL A 728 36.68 -26.76 3.76
C VAL A 728 35.55 -26.69 2.74
N TYR A 729 35.68 -27.43 1.65
CA TYR A 729 34.71 -27.48 0.57
C TYR A 729 34.55 -28.91 0.04
N PHE A 730 33.40 -29.16 -0.58
CA PHE A 730 33.07 -30.42 -1.25
C PHE A 730 32.47 -30.13 -2.63
N LEU A 731 32.79 -30.96 -3.62
CA LEU A 731 32.38 -30.79 -5.01
C LEU A 731 31.27 -31.78 -5.36
N PHE A 732 30.24 -31.28 -6.04
CA PHE A 732 29.12 -32.09 -6.51
C PHE A 732 28.76 -31.71 -7.94
N ASP A 733 28.82 -32.68 -8.84
CA ASP A 733 28.04 -32.62 -10.07
C ASP A 733 26.63 -33.11 -9.74
N ASN A 734 25.70 -32.16 -9.69
CA ASN A 734 24.34 -32.38 -9.24
C ASN A 734 23.40 -32.81 -10.38
N SER A 735 23.92 -33.02 -11.58
CA SER A 735 23.11 -33.45 -12.71
C SER A 735 22.64 -34.90 -12.50
N PRO A 736 21.33 -35.21 -12.57
CA PRO A 736 20.89 -36.60 -12.71
C PRO A 736 21.39 -37.07 -14.07
N TYR A 737 22.51 -37.80 -14.11
CA TYR A 737 23.20 -38.17 -15.35
C TYR A 737 22.25 -38.64 -16.44
N GLU A 738 22.34 -38.02 -17.61
CA GLU A 738 21.80 -38.57 -18.84
C GLU A 738 22.62 -39.78 -19.26
N ASP A 739 21.91 -40.88 -19.46
CA ASP A 739 22.37 -42.12 -20.04
C ASP A 739 23.52 -42.80 -19.25
N ARG A 740 23.15 -43.60 -18.23
CA ARG A 740 24.04 -44.56 -17.55
C ARG A 740 24.34 -45.79 -18.42
N THR A 741 24.70 -45.58 -19.67
CA THR A 741 25.18 -46.63 -20.58
C THR A 741 26.66 -46.91 -20.35
N GLU A 742 27.11 -48.12 -20.71
CA GLU A 742 28.52 -48.52 -20.56
C GLU A 742 29.50 -47.68 -21.40
N GLU A 743 28.99 -46.97 -22.42
CA GLU A 743 29.76 -46.12 -23.33
C GLU A 743 30.01 -44.70 -22.76
N ASN A 744 29.24 -44.24 -21.77
CA ASN A 744 29.31 -42.87 -21.23
C ASN A 744 30.37 -42.74 -20.11
N THR A 745 31.63 -42.79 -20.50
CA THR A 745 32.79 -42.72 -19.58
C THR A 745 32.92 -41.40 -18.82
N SER A 746 32.49 -40.28 -19.40
CA SER A 746 32.51 -38.96 -18.75
C SER A 746 31.49 -38.84 -17.60
N SER A 747 30.26 -39.32 -17.79
CA SER A 747 29.22 -39.29 -16.75
C SER A 747 29.57 -40.21 -15.58
N LYS A 748 30.17 -41.37 -15.86
CA LYS A 748 30.63 -42.28 -14.81
C LYS A 748 31.75 -41.64 -13.97
N HIS A 749 32.69 -40.97 -14.61
CA HIS A 749 33.78 -40.27 -13.91
C HIS A 749 33.26 -39.17 -12.97
N LEU A 750 32.31 -38.36 -13.43
CA LEU A 750 31.67 -37.32 -12.62
C LEU A 750 30.87 -37.92 -11.44
N TRP A 751 30.20 -39.06 -11.65
CA TRP A 751 29.51 -39.77 -10.56
C TRP A 751 30.49 -40.23 -9.49
N GLU A 752 31.62 -40.82 -9.90
CA GLU A 752 32.69 -41.25 -9.00
C GLU A 752 33.25 -40.07 -8.18
N ILE A 753 33.45 -38.91 -8.82
CA ILE A 753 33.88 -37.68 -8.13
C ILE A 753 32.83 -37.24 -7.08
N THR A 754 31.55 -37.23 -7.45
CA THR A 754 30.47 -36.88 -6.52
C THR A 754 30.41 -37.87 -5.34
N GLN A 755 30.57 -39.18 -5.58
CA GLN A 755 30.61 -40.19 -4.52
C GLN A 755 31.80 -39.99 -3.58
N GLU A 756 33.01 -39.77 -4.10
CA GLU A 756 34.19 -39.51 -3.28
C GLU A 756 33.99 -38.26 -2.40
N ASN A 757 33.38 -37.20 -2.95
CA ASN A 757 33.08 -35.99 -2.18
C ASN A 757 31.96 -36.19 -1.16
N MET A 758 30.97 -37.07 -1.43
CA MET A 758 29.97 -37.47 -0.44
C MET A 758 30.60 -38.25 0.71
N ASP A 759 31.54 -39.17 0.43
CA ASP A 759 32.31 -39.87 1.45
C ASP A 759 33.09 -38.88 2.33
N GLN A 760 33.76 -37.89 1.72
CA GLN A 760 34.49 -36.86 2.46
C GLN A 760 33.55 -35.97 3.31
N LEU A 761 32.39 -35.58 2.78
CA LEU A 761 31.39 -34.80 3.51
C LEU A 761 30.84 -35.58 4.71
N THR A 762 30.60 -36.87 4.53
CA THR A 762 30.02 -37.73 5.58
C THR A 762 31.04 -38.10 6.64
N ASP A 763 32.31 -38.26 6.26
CA ASP A 763 33.45 -38.30 7.17
C ASP A 763 33.54 -37.03 8.03
N PHE A 764 33.33 -35.87 7.41
CA PHE A 764 33.28 -34.60 8.11
C PHE A 764 32.11 -34.57 9.10
N LEU A 765 30.91 -34.99 8.70
CA LEU A 765 29.73 -35.06 9.58
C LEU A 765 29.92 -36.05 10.74
N GLY A 766 30.57 -37.20 10.49
CA GLY A 766 30.87 -38.20 11.50
C GLY A 766 31.86 -37.70 12.56
N LYS A 767 32.87 -36.93 12.14
CA LYS A 767 33.89 -36.33 13.02
C LYS A 767 33.44 -35.00 13.66
N SER A 768 32.39 -34.38 13.12
CA SER A 768 31.87 -33.11 13.61
C SER A 768 31.07 -33.28 14.90
N ASN A 769 31.31 -32.39 15.85
CA ASN A 769 30.54 -32.30 17.08
C ASN A 769 29.24 -31.52 16.80
N PRO A 770 28.06 -32.10 17.05
CA PRO A 770 26.79 -31.39 16.92
C PRO A 770 26.80 -30.12 17.76
N GLN A 771 26.34 -29.01 17.18
CA GLN A 771 26.25 -27.73 17.85
C GLN A 771 24.81 -27.45 18.29
N LYS A 772 24.62 -27.22 19.59
CA LYS A 772 23.34 -26.79 20.14
C LYS A 772 22.97 -25.41 19.62
N LEU A 773 21.73 -25.29 19.16
CA LEU A 773 21.20 -24.06 18.57
C LEU A 773 20.69 -23.05 19.60
N MET A 774 20.78 -23.34 20.90
CA MET A 774 20.40 -22.40 21.97
C MET A 774 21.08 -21.03 21.82
N LYS A 775 22.37 -21.00 21.50
CA LYS A 775 23.11 -19.74 21.25
C LYS A 775 22.65 -19.02 19.99
N THR A 776 22.29 -19.76 18.93
CA THR A 776 21.69 -19.23 17.69
C THR A 776 20.31 -18.64 17.97
N GLY A 777 19.48 -19.30 18.78
CA GLY A 777 18.20 -18.77 19.25
C GLY A 777 18.35 -17.49 20.08
N GLU A 778 19.37 -17.41 20.94
CA GLU A 778 19.71 -16.18 21.68
C GLU A 778 20.12 -15.04 20.74
N VAL A 779 20.96 -15.30 19.73
CA VAL A 779 21.34 -14.29 18.71
C VAL A 779 20.11 -13.72 18.02
N LEU A 780 19.19 -14.59 17.59
CA LEU A 780 17.97 -14.19 16.89
C LEU A 780 17.03 -13.38 17.80
N ASN A 781 16.84 -13.82 19.05
CA ASN A 781 16.05 -13.09 20.03
C ASN A 781 16.63 -11.70 20.32
N GLU A 782 17.96 -11.57 20.46
CA GLU A 782 18.61 -10.29 20.70
C GLU A 782 18.48 -9.33 19.49
N ARG A 783 18.51 -9.84 18.25
CA ARG A 783 18.22 -9.02 17.05
C ARG A 783 16.78 -8.52 17.02
N ILE A 784 15.82 -9.38 17.37
CA ILE A 784 14.39 -9.01 17.47
C ILE A 784 14.21 -7.93 18.53
N ARG A 785 14.84 -8.09 19.70
CA ARG A 785 14.82 -7.11 20.79
C ARG A 785 15.44 -5.78 20.37
N LEU A 786 16.60 -5.78 19.71
CA LEU A 786 17.23 -4.58 19.18
C LEU A 786 16.31 -3.83 18.20
N LYS A 787 15.72 -4.54 17.22
CA LYS A 787 14.80 -3.96 16.23
C LYS A 787 13.56 -3.36 16.88
N ALA A 788 12.98 -4.05 17.87
CA ALA A 788 11.83 -3.54 18.62
C ALA A 788 12.20 -2.32 19.48
N SER A 789 13.35 -2.36 20.16
CA SER A 789 13.86 -1.26 20.97
C SER A 789 14.07 0.00 20.14
N ILE A 790 14.67 -0.12 18.95
CA ILE A 790 14.90 0.99 18.03
C ILE A 790 13.59 1.57 17.50
N LYS A 791 12.63 0.74 17.07
CA LYS A 791 11.31 1.23 16.64
C LYS A 791 10.57 1.97 17.74
N ASN A 792 10.63 1.46 18.97
CA ASN A 792 10.05 2.14 20.13
C ASN A 792 10.75 3.47 20.42
N LEU A 793 12.08 3.52 20.27
CA LEU A 793 12.86 4.73 20.44
C LEU A 793 12.52 5.79 19.37
N GLU A 794 12.44 5.41 18.09
CA GLU A 794 12.01 6.27 16.98
C GLU A 794 10.60 6.82 17.20
N GLY A 795 9.65 5.97 17.62
CA GLY A 795 8.28 6.38 17.94
C GLY A 795 8.22 7.42 19.06
N ARG A 796 9.02 7.24 20.12
CA ARG A 796 9.11 8.21 21.22
C ARG A 796 9.78 9.51 20.81
N ILE A 797 10.81 9.47 19.97
CA ILE A 797 11.46 10.67 19.43
C ILE A 797 10.43 11.49 18.65
N LYS A 798 9.69 10.86 17.74
CA LYS A 798 8.65 11.52 16.95
C LYS A 798 7.54 12.11 17.84
N LEU A 799 7.10 11.36 18.86
CA LEU A 799 6.09 11.84 19.80
C LEU A 799 6.61 13.03 20.62
N ALA A 800 7.86 13.00 21.06
CA ALA A 800 8.48 14.10 21.78
C ALA A 800 8.61 15.36 20.90
N GLU A 801 8.99 15.22 19.63
CA GLU A 801 9.07 16.33 18.66
C GLU A 801 7.68 16.98 18.41
N LEU A 802 6.62 16.16 18.31
CA LEU A 802 5.25 16.64 18.20
C LEU A 802 4.82 17.42 19.45
N LYS A 803 5.07 16.87 20.64
CA LYS A 803 4.75 17.54 21.91
C LYS A 803 5.58 18.81 22.13
N GLN A 804 6.85 18.83 21.74
CA GLN A 804 7.67 20.06 21.77
C GLN A 804 7.08 21.14 20.86
N THR A 805 6.56 20.75 19.69
CA THR A 805 5.88 21.69 18.79
C THR A 805 4.58 22.22 19.41
N GLU A 806 3.80 21.36 20.06
CA GLU A 806 2.58 21.73 20.79
C GLU A 806 2.87 22.71 21.93
N ILE A 807 3.89 22.43 22.75
CA ILE A 807 4.33 23.35 23.82
C ILE A 807 4.74 24.69 23.23
N ARG A 808 5.53 24.71 22.15
CA ARG A 808 5.95 25.97 21.50
C ARG A 808 4.74 26.78 21.03
N GLN A 809 3.76 26.14 20.40
CA GLN A 809 2.53 26.81 19.96
C GLN A 809 1.73 27.36 21.14
N MET A 810 1.63 26.61 22.23
CA MET A 810 0.94 27.02 23.46
C MET A 810 1.66 28.17 24.17
N GLN A 811 3.00 28.14 24.23
CA GLN A 811 3.82 29.24 24.77
C GLN A 811 3.66 30.52 23.94
N GLU A 812 3.60 30.42 22.61
CA GLU A 812 3.33 31.55 21.72
C GLU A 812 1.91 32.10 21.91
N ALA A 813 0.91 31.23 22.07
CA ALA A 813 -0.47 31.63 22.36
C ALA A 813 -0.58 32.34 23.73
N LEU A 814 0.07 31.80 24.77
CA LEU A 814 0.13 32.39 26.10
C LEU A 814 0.75 33.79 26.08
N LYS A 815 1.85 33.99 25.34
CA LYS A 815 2.45 35.34 25.16
C LYS A 815 1.45 36.34 24.58
N LYS A 816 0.68 35.93 23.56
CA LYS A 816 -0.37 36.79 22.96
C LYS A 816 -1.51 37.05 23.95
N HIS A 817 -1.90 36.07 24.76
CA HIS A 817 -2.90 36.24 25.82
C HIS A 817 -2.42 37.20 26.91
N GLU A 818 -1.15 37.15 27.31
CA GLU A 818 -0.56 38.07 28.29
C GLU A 818 -0.57 39.52 27.82
N GLU A 819 -0.28 39.76 26.54
CA GLU A 819 -0.36 41.10 25.94
C GLU A 819 -1.80 41.65 25.95
N LYS A 820 -2.77 40.84 25.51
CA LYS A 820 -4.20 41.21 25.55
C LYS A 820 -4.69 41.47 26.97
N GLN A 821 -4.29 40.64 27.93
CA GLN A 821 -4.65 40.82 29.34
C GLN A 821 -4.09 42.14 29.88
N ARG A 822 -2.85 42.52 29.50
CA ARG A 822 -2.24 43.79 29.89
C ARG A 822 -3.01 44.98 29.30
N GLU A 823 -3.52 44.86 28.08
CA GLU A 823 -4.35 45.89 27.43
C GLU A 823 -5.72 46.03 28.11
N GLU A 824 -6.42 44.93 28.37
CA GLU A 824 -7.73 44.94 29.06
C GLU A 824 -7.60 45.43 30.50
N LYS A 825 -6.49 45.11 31.19
CA LYS A 825 -6.20 45.65 32.52
C LYS A 825 -6.06 47.18 32.49
N LYS A 826 -5.42 47.75 31.46
CA LYS A 826 -5.33 49.22 31.30
C LYS A 826 -6.72 49.83 31.07
N LYS A 827 -7.54 49.25 30.18
CA LYS A 827 -8.91 49.71 29.92
C LYS A 827 -9.78 49.67 31.18
N LEU A 828 -9.65 48.62 32.00
CA LEU A 828 -10.37 48.51 33.27
C LEU A 828 -9.95 49.60 34.27
N GLU A 829 -8.65 49.91 34.35
CA GLU A 829 -8.13 50.94 35.24
C GLU A 829 -8.58 52.34 34.81
N GLU A 830 -8.59 52.61 33.50
CA GLU A 830 -9.13 53.85 32.93
C GLU A 830 -10.64 53.99 33.19
N ALA A 831 -11.42 52.91 32.99
CA ALA A 831 -12.85 52.91 33.27
C ALA A 831 -13.16 53.13 34.76
N LYS A 832 -12.35 52.57 35.67
CA LYS A 832 -12.47 52.82 37.12
C LYS A 832 -12.27 54.29 37.48
N LYS A 833 -11.20 54.91 36.96
CA LYS A 833 -10.91 56.34 37.18
C LYS A 833 -12.02 57.24 36.64
N MET A 834 -12.53 56.93 35.44
CA MET A 834 -13.61 57.69 34.81
C MET A 834 -14.93 57.58 35.60
N TYR A 835 -15.26 56.38 36.08
CA TYR A 835 -16.41 56.15 36.96
C TYR A 835 -16.31 56.93 38.27
N GLU A 836 -15.15 56.89 38.95
CA GLU A 836 -14.95 57.65 40.20
C GLU A 836 -15.08 59.16 40.00
N THR A 837 -14.58 59.69 38.89
CA THR A 837 -14.67 61.13 38.55
C THR A 837 -16.11 61.58 38.30
N ILE A 838 -16.90 60.78 37.57
CA ILE A 838 -18.31 61.09 37.30
C ILE A 838 -19.15 60.96 38.57
N LYS A 839 -18.88 59.95 39.41
CA LYS A 839 -19.54 59.78 40.70
C LYS A 839 -19.31 60.99 41.62
N SER A 840 -18.07 61.45 41.77
CA SER A 840 -17.78 62.63 42.58
C SER A 840 -18.45 63.91 42.04
N ARG A 841 -18.52 64.05 40.71
CA ARG A 841 -19.22 65.18 40.07
C ARG A 841 -20.73 65.13 40.31
N GLY A 842 -21.34 63.94 40.24
CA GLY A 842 -22.75 63.73 40.56
C GLY A 842 -23.08 64.06 42.01
N GLU A 843 -22.21 63.66 42.94
CA GLU A 843 -22.34 64.00 44.38
C GLU A 843 -22.27 65.52 44.61
N GLN A 844 -21.31 66.21 43.98
CA GLN A 844 -21.18 67.66 44.07
C GLN A 844 -22.42 68.40 43.54
N LYS A 845 -22.98 67.93 42.41
CA LYS A 845 -24.19 68.50 41.79
C LYS A 845 -25.46 68.28 42.63
N ARG A 846 -25.58 67.13 43.29
CA ARG A 846 -26.66 66.88 44.26
C ARG A 846 -26.59 67.80 45.46
N GLU A 847 -25.39 68.06 45.97
CA GLU A 847 -25.19 68.99 47.09
C GLU A 847 -25.55 70.43 46.68
N GLU A 848 -25.23 70.82 45.44
CA GLU A 848 -25.65 72.11 44.85
C GLU A 848 -27.19 72.22 44.77
N ALA A 849 -27.88 71.18 44.27
CA ALA A 849 -29.33 71.15 44.19
C ALA A 849 -30.01 71.26 45.58
N LEU A 850 -29.46 70.57 46.60
CA LEU A 850 -29.95 70.63 47.99
C LEU A 850 -29.86 72.04 48.57
N LYS A 851 -28.75 72.75 48.31
CA LYS A 851 -28.57 74.14 48.75
C LYS A 851 -29.60 75.06 48.10
N ILE A 852 -29.85 74.92 46.79
CA ILE A 852 -30.87 75.70 46.07
C ILE A 852 -32.28 75.41 46.61
N GLN A 853 -32.60 74.15 46.88
CA GLN A 853 -33.89 73.74 47.43
C GLN A 853 -34.14 74.34 48.82
N GLN A 854 -33.11 74.41 49.66
CA GLN A 854 -33.20 75.05 50.98
C GLN A 854 -33.45 76.56 50.86
N THR A 855 -32.81 77.25 49.92
CA THR A 855 -33.05 78.67 49.63
C THR A 855 -34.47 78.94 49.14
N ILE A 856 -35.04 78.07 48.30
CA ILE A 856 -36.44 78.20 47.84
C ILE A 856 -37.41 78.12 49.02
N LYS A 857 -37.20 77.17 49.93
CA LYS A 857 -38.03 77.00 51.14
C LYS A 857 -37.99 78.23 52.05
N GLU A 858 -36.83 78.87 52.18
CA GLU A 858 -36.68 80.12 52.94
C GLU A 858 -37.45 81.28 52.28
N LEU A 859 -37.43 81.38 50.94
CA LEU A 859 -38.18 82.39 50.18
C LEU A 859 -39.71 82.19 50.27
N GLU A 860 -40.20 80.94 50.30
CA GLU A 860 -41.63 80.63 50.49
C GLU A 860 -42.16 81.10 51.86
N GLU A 861 -41.38 80.91 52.92
CA GLU A 861 -41.73 81.36 54.28
C GLU A 861 -41.69 82.90 54.44
N VAL A 862 -40.94 83.59 53.59
CA VAL A 862 -41.00 85.06 53.48
C VAL A 862 -42.24 85.51 52.71
N LYS A 863 -42.67 84.78 51.68
CA LYS A 863 -43.89 85.06 50.89
C LYS A 863 -45.17 85.01 51.76
N LYS A 864 -45.30 84.02 52.64
CA LYS A 864 -46.47 83.85 53.54
C LYS A 864 -46.65 84.95 54.58
N ARG A 865 -45.60 85.70 54.95
CA ARG A 865 -45.65 86.72 56.02
C ARG A 865 -46.26 88.07 55.60
N ASN A 866 -46.50 88.32 54.31
CA ASN A 866 -46.84 89.67 53.80
C ASN A 866 -48.32 89.87 53.40
N GLU A 867 -49.26 89.06 53.92
CA GLU A 867 -50.62 88.93 53.35
C GLU A 867 -51.79 89.66 54.08
N ARG A 868 -51.63 90.64 55.01
CA ARG A 868 -52.77 91.27 55.75
C ARG A 868 -52.71 92.79 56.16
N PHE A 869 -53.66 93.58 55.59
CA PHE A 869 -54.54 94.72 56.04
C PHE A 869 -54.10 96.19 56.39
N THR A 870 -55.05 97.12 56.12
CA THR A 870 -55.07 98.62 56.01
C THR A 870 -55.63 99.42 57.23
N VAL A 871 -55.35 100.75 57.37
CA VAL A 871 -55.81 101.68 58.48
C VAL A 871 -56.11 103.15 58.01
N GLU A 872 -57.02 103.90 58.67
CA GLU A 872 -57.50 105.29 58.35
C GLU A 872 -56.90 106.41 59.28
N VAL A 873 -56.66 107.67 58.79
CA VAL A 873 -56.11 108.82 59.58
C VAL A 873 -56.55 110.23 59.08
N ASP A 874 -56.57 111.26 59.97
CA ASP A 874 -57.00 112.67 59.74
C ASP A 874 -55.86 113.66 59.28
N GLU A 875 -56.17 114.67 58.44
CA GLU A 875 -55.21 115.66 57.85
C GLU A 875 -55.51 117.13 58.27
N VAL A 876 -54.48 117.97 58.51
CA VAL A 876 -54.51 119.34 59.10
C VAL A 876 -53.99 120.43 58.13
N TYR A 877 -54.60 121.63 58.02
CA TYR A 877 -54.17 122.80 57.20
C TYR A 877 -54.30 124.17 57.94
N LYS A 878 -53.70 125.28 57.43
CA LYS A 878 -53.62 126.62 58.09
C LYS A 878 -54.21 127.78 57.25
N GLU A 879 -54.81 128.81 57.89
CA GLU A 879 -55.39 130.02 57.26
C GLU A 879 -55.14 131.32 58.09
N LYS A 880 -55.32 132.54 57.49
CA LYS A 880 -55.06 133.85 58.15
C LYS A 880 -56.34 134.53 58.68
N GLU A 881 -56.33 135.02 59.93
CA GLU A 881 -57.40 135.81 60.58
C GLU A 881 -56.95 137.26 60.92
N LEU A 882 -57.86 138.24 60.81
CA LEU A 882 -57.62 139.68 61.06
C LEU A 882 -57.57 140.02 62.57
N ILE A 883 -56.76 141.01 62.93
CA ILE A 883 -56.53 141.48 64.31
C ILE A 883 -57.18 142.87 64.51
N ASP A 884 -58.05 143.01 65.51
CA ASP A 884 -58.84 144.22 65.79
C ASP A 884 -58.06 145.25 66.64
N GLY A 885 -58.06 146.54 66.26
CA GLY A 885 -57.28 147.58 66.94
C GLY A 885 -57.60 149.02 66.52
N GLY A 886 -58.41 149.72 67.35
CA GLY A 886 -58.59 151.18 67.41
C GLY A 886 -57.90 151.78 68.67
N MET A 887 -57.87 153.08 68.99
CA MET A 887 -58.57 154.28 68.49
C MET A 887 -57.94 155.55 69.15
N TRP A 888 -58.05 156.74 68.53
CA TRP A 888 -57.98 158.11 69.12
C TRP A 888 -56.68 158.61 69.83
N GLY A 889 -55.99 159.59 69.21
CA GLY A 889 -55.08 160.56 69.88
C GLY A 889 -53.59 160.18 70.01
N PHE A 890 -52.75 160.76 69.14
CA PHE A 890 -51.26 160.82 69.16
C PHE A 890 -50.45 159.62 69.74
N VAL A 891 -49.87 158.83 68.81
CA VAL A 891 -48.68 157.94 68.87
C VAL A 891 -48.92 156.40 69.09
N PHE A 892 -48.50 155.61 68.06
CA PHE A 892 -48.26 154.15 67.92
C PHE A 892 -49.37 153.24 67.28
N TYR A 893 -48.98 152.48 66.24
CA TYR A 893 -49.82 151.51 65.49
C TYR A 893 -49.52 150.06 65.94
N GLU A 894 -50.55 149.31 66.33
CA GLU A 894 -50.46 147.89 66.72
C GLU A 894 -50.62 146.98 65.48
N ALA A 895 -49.59 146.20 65.15
CA ALA A 895 -49.59 145.25 64.01
C ALA A 895 -48.62 144.09 64.29
N ALA A 896 -48.97 142.88 63.81
CA ALA A 896 -48.19 141.65 64.03
C ALA A 896 -47.05 141.53 63.01
N VAL A 897 -45.89 141.03 63.44
CA VAL A 897 -44.80 140.66 62.52
C VAL A 897 -44.88 139.16 62.26
N CYS A 898 -45.20 138.77 61.02
CA CYS A 898 -45.45 137.39 60.59
C CYS A 898 -44.44 136.98 59.51
N CYS A 899 -43.92 135.75 59.57
CA CYS A 899 -43.06 135.20 58.54
C CYS A 899 -43.92 134.59 57.42
N THR A 900 -43.78 135.07 56.19
CA THR A 900 -44.52 134.52 55.05
C THR A 900 -43.91 133.21 54.53
N ALA A 901 -42.61 132.98 54.75
CA ALA A 901 -41.95 131.73 54.37
C ALA A 901 -42.31 130.54 55.29
N CYS A 902 -42.45 130.78 56.60
CA CYS A 902 -42.80 129.75 57.59
C CYS A 902 -44.30 129.71 57.94
N GLU A 903 -45.07 130.71 57.51
CA GLU A 903 -46.47 130.91 57.90
C GLU A 903 -46.69 130.95 59.43
N GLU A 904 -45.79 131.65 60.13
CA GLU A 904 -45.74 131.73 61.60
C GLU A 904 -45.81 133.18 62.10
N ASN A 905 -46.51 133.39 63.23
CA ASN A 905 -46.63 134.70 63.87
C ASN A 905 -45.42 134.91 64.80
N CYS A 906 -44.46 135.77 64.40
CA CYS A 906 -43.16 135.86 65.05
C CYS A 906 -43.13 136.89 66.19
N HIS A 907 -43.89 137.98 66.08
CA HIS A 907 -44.04 138.94 67.17
C HIS A 907 -45.45 139.53 67.19
N TYR A 908 -46.29 139.02 68.10
CA TYR A 908 -47.64 139.49 68.42
C TYR A 908 -48.13 138.87 69.75
N PRO A 909 -48.82 139.62 70.63
CA PRO A 909 -49.08 141.08 70.59
C PRO A 909 -47.87 141.93 71.01
N GLY A 910 -47.86 143.24 70.71
CA GLY A 910 -46.92 144.20 71.33
C GLY A 910 -45.82 144.84 70.46
N CYS A 911 -45.75 144.60 69.15
CA CYS A 911 -44.75 145.25 68.29
C CYS A 911 -45.13 146.71 67.94
N THR A 912 -44.92 147.67 68.84
CA THR A 912 -45.38 149.07 68.65
C THR A 912 -44.33 150.03 68.08
N MET A 913 -43.02 149.79 68.32
CA MET A 913 -41.96 150.77 68.03
C MET A 913 -41.26 150.60 66.67
N ALA A 914 -41.28 149.41 66.06
CA ALA A 914 -40.57 149.12 64.81
C ALA A 914 -41.45 149.36 63.57
N ARG A 915 -41.11 150.34 62.72
CA ARG A 915 -41.87 150.64 61.47
C ARG A 915 -41.71 149.60 60.36
N LYS A 916 -40.61 148.83 60.36
CA LYS A 916 -40.35 147.75 59.39
C LYS A 916 -39.97 146.47 60.15
N PRO A 917 -40.29 145.26 59.62
CA PRO A 917 -39.99 143.98 60.27
C PRO A 917 -38.54 143.82 60.72
N ALA A 918 -37.57 144.29 59.91
CA ALA A 918 -36.14 144.23 60.24
C ALA A 918 -35.71 144.99 61.50
N HIS A 919 -36.51 145.95 61.96
CA HIS A 919 -36.23 146.74 63.16
C HIS A 919 -36.97 146.20 64.40
N CYS A 920 -37.71 145.10 64.26
CA CYS A 920 -38.39 144.43 65.35
C CYS A 920 -37.37 143.78 66.29
N GLU A 921 -37.59 143.85 67.59
CA GLU A 921 -36.64 143.32 68.61
C GLU A 921 -36.33 141.83 68.46
N VAL A 922 -37.24 141.06 67.84
CA VAL A 922 -37.04 139.63 67.56
C VAL A 922 -36.10 139.38 66.37
N MET A 923 -35.68 140.41 65.63
CA MET A 923 -34.69 140.32 64.54
C MET A 923 -33.30 140.70 65.07
N LYS A 924 -32.36 139.74 65.06
CA LYS A 924 -30.94 139.98 65.40
C LYS A 924 -30.04 139.61 64.23
N SER A 925 -29.09 140.49 63.91
CA SER A 925 -28.15 140.34 62.78
C SER A 925 -28.86 140.03 61.44
N GLY A 926 -30.01 140.66 61.21
CA GLY A 926 -30.80 140.52 59.98
C GLY A 926 -31.63 139.23 59.85
N ARG A 927 -31.66 138.36 60.87
CA ARG A 927 -32.48 137.12 60.88
C ARG A 927 -33.45 137.09 62.06
N CYS A 928 -34.60 136.45 61.86
CA CYS A 928 -35.59 136.24 62.91
C CYS A 928 -35.10 135.20 63.90
N THR A 929 -35.31 135.47 65.19
CA THR A 929 -34.95 134.55 66.25
C THR A 929 -36.12 133.65 66.68
N VAL A 930 -37.34 133.93 66.22
CA VAL A 930 -38.58 133.27 66.67
C VAL A 930 -39.11 132.23 65.67
N CYS A 931 -39.17 132.51 64.37
CA CYS A 931 -39.68 131.51 63.41
C CYS A 931 -38.76 130.30 63.31
N THR A 932 -39.36 129.13 63.05
CA THR A 932 -38.70 127.81 63.13
C THR A 932 -37.39 127.75 62.34
N ASN A 933 -37.33 128.40 61.16
CA ASN A 933 -36.15 128.35 60.28
C ASN A 933 -35.20 129.56 60.41
N LYS A 934 -35.42 130.45 61.40
CA LYS A 934 -34.65 131.68 61.61
C LYS A 934 -34.47 132.50 60.31
N CYS A 935 -35.58 132.68 59.60
CA CYS A 935 -35.61 133.30 58.27
C CYS A 935 -35.10 134.75 58.29
N PRO A 936 -34.50 135.25 57.19
CA PRO A 936 -34.06 136.63 57.07
C PRO A 936 -35.24 137.61 57.24
N ALA A 937 -34.93 138.82 57.70
CA ALA A 937 -35.94 139.85 57.98
C ALA A 937 -36.75 140.28 56.75
N SER A 938 -36.25 140.01 55.53
CA SER A 938 -36.97 140.21 54.27
C SER A 938 -38.23 139.35 54.14
N ASP A 939 -38.25 138.17 54.76
CA ASP A 939 -39.33 137.18 54.63
C ASP A 939 -40.41 137.37 55.69
N HIS A 940 -40.36 138.51 56.39
CA HIS A 940 -41.30 138.88 57.42
C HIS A 940 -42.04 140.13 56.99
N VAL A 941 -43.34 140.16 57.22
CA VAL A 941 -44.22 141.29 56.94
C VAL A 941 -44.83 141.78 58.25
N LYS A 942 -45.10 143.09 58.32
CA LYS A 942 -45.81 143.67 59.46
C LYS A 942 -47.22 144.03 58.99
N GLU A 943 -48.20 143.24 59.39
CA GLU A 943 -49.57 143.30 58.89
C GLU A 943 -50.60 143.11 60.02
N LYS A 944 -51.87 143.44 59.75
CA LYS A 944 -52.97 143.34 60.73
C LYS A 944 -53.64 141.95 60.74
N CYS A 945 -52.92 140.89 60.39
CA CYS A 945 -53.44 139.51 60.27
C CYS A 945 -52.47 138.49 60.90
N ARG A 946 -52.97 137.34 61.38
CA ARG A 946 -52.19 136.23 61.96
C ARG A 946 -52.63 134.84 61.44
N TYR A 947 -51.75 133.84 61.41
CA TYR A 947 -52.04 132.46 60.97
C TYR A 947 -52.63 131.54 62.07
N VAL A 948 -53.59 130.64 61.74
CA VAL A 948 -54.30 129.67 62.63
C VAL A 948 -54.54 128.30 61.90
N THR A 949 -54.75 127.16 62.60
CA THR A 949 -54.70 125.76 62.04
C THR A 949 -56.00 124.92 62.25
N LYS A 950 -56.49 124.08 61.28
CA LYS A 950 -57.76 123.24 61.27
C LYS A 950 -57.65 121.85 60.53
N THR A 951 -58.57 120.86 60.69
CA THR A 951 -58.49 119.44 60.15
C THR A 951 -59.69 118.88 59.31
N ARG A 952 -59.47 117.86 58.42
CA ARG A 952 -60.48 117.00 57.70
C ARG A 952 -60.02 115.52 57.46
N ARG A 953 -60.94 114.54 57.24
CA ARG A 953 -60.64 113.07 57.11
C ARG A 953 -60.60 112.49 55.68
N VAL A 954 -59.65 111.57 55.36
CA VAL A 954 -59.56 110.80 54.07
C VAL A 954 -58.78 109.45 54.20
N THR A 955 -59.03 108.46 53.34
CA THR A 955 -58.45 107.07 53.34
C THR A 955 -57.39 106.81 52.24
N LYS A 956 -56.24 106.15 52.51
CA LYS A 956 -55.19 105.73 51.50
C LYS A 956 -54.35 104.47 51.87
N THR A 957 -53.83 103.73 50.87
CA THR A 957 -53.01 102.47 50.90
C THR A 957 -51.52 102.67 50.50
N ASP A 958 -50.58 101.85 51.03
CA ASP A 958 -49.11 101.99 50.89
C ASP A 958 -48.48 101.20 49.70
N GLU A 959 -47.74 101.90 48.84
CA GLU A 959 -47.18 101.44 47.56
C GLU A 959 -45.77 100.82 47.68
N GLN A 960 -45.10 100.95 48.83
CA GLN A 960 -43.74 100.45 49.03
C GLN A 960 -43.67 98.95 49.31
N MET A 961 -44.74 98.34 49.84
CA MET A 961 -44.81 96.91 50.15
C MET A 961 -45.13 96.02 48.92
N LYS A 962 -45.75 96.57 47.87
CA LYS A 962 -46.01 95.86 46.59
C LYS A 962 -44.72 95.53 45.84
N LYS A 963 -43.78 96.50 45.76
CA LYS A 963 -42.46 96.30 45.12
C LYS A 963 -41.60 95.24 45.81
N LYS A 964 -41.71 95.09 47.14
CA LYS A 964 -40.95 94.08 47.91
C LYS A 964 -41.50 92.67 47.71
N TYR A 965 -42.82 92.53 47.57
CA TYR A 965 -43.46 91.27 47.23
C TYR A 965 -43.14 90.82 45.79
N GLU A 966 -43.20 91.72 44.81
CA GLU A 966 -42.90 91.43 43.40
C GLU A 966 -41.44 90.99 43.17
N LYS A 967 -40.47 91.61 43.87
CA LYS A 967 -39.05 91.22 43.80
C LYS A 967 -38.81 89.78 44.28
N ASN A 968 -39.38 89.41 45.45
CA ASN A 968 -39.23 88.07 46.02
C ASN A 968 -39.88 86.98 45.16
N VAL A 969 -40.97 87.30 44.46
CA VAL A 969 -41.60 86.37 43.49
C VAL A 969 -40.65 86.10 42.31
N SER A 970 -40.02 87.13 41.74
CA SER A 970 -39.08 86.95 40.63
C SER A 970 -37.83 86.14 41.02
N GLU A 971 -37.33 86.31 42.24
CA GLU A 971 -36.15 85.62 42.76
C GLU A 971 -36.46 84.15 43.07
N HIS A 972 -37.66 83.86 43.58
CA HIS A 972 -38.17 82.50 43.73
C HIS A 972 -38.32 81.78 42.37
N GLU A 973 -38.90 82.44 41.36
CA GLU A 973 -39.03 81.87 39.99
C GLU A 973 -37.69 81.66 39.29
N MET A 974 -36.68 82.48 39.59
CA MET A 974 -35.31 82.30 39.10
C MET A 974 -34.67 81.07 39.76
N LYS A 975 -34.74 80.96 41.09
CA LYS A 975 -34.20 79.80 41.83
C LYS A 975 -34.91 78.49 41.50
N ASP A 976 -36.22 78.52 41.23
CA ASP A 976 -36.98 77.34 40.78
C ASP A 976 -36.53 76.86 39.38
N ARG A 977 -36.19 77.79 38.48
CA ARG A 977 -35.59 77.46 37.18
C ARG A 977 -34.17 76.90 37.32
N GLU A 978 -33.35 77.51 38.17
CA GLU A 978 -32.01 76.99 38.48
C GLU A 978 -32.06 75.59 39.10
N LEU A 979 -33.02 75.33 40.00
CA LEU A 979 -33.23 74.00 40.57
C LEU A 979 -33.59 72.99 39.49
N LYS A 980 -34.52 73.31 38.58
CA LYS A 980 -34.91 72.44 37.45
C LYS A 980 -33.72 72.10 36.55
N THR A 981 -32.88 73.07 36.23
CA THR A 981 -31.65 72.84 35.45
C THR A 981 -30.67 71.96 36.22
N CYS A 982 -30.42 72.25 37.50
CA CYS A 982 -29.51 71.47 38.33
C CYS A 982 -29.99 70.03 38.54
N THR A 983 -31.30 69.81 38.72
CA THR A 983 -31.89 68.46 38.80
C THR A 983 -31.78 67.71 37.48
N GLY A 984 -31.92 68.38 36.33
CA GLY A 984 -31.70 67.78 35.01
C GLY A 984 -30.26 67.33 34.79
N GLU A 985 -29.28 68.13 35.23
CA GLU A 985 -27.85 67.76 35.21
C GLU A 985 -27.53 66.58 36.16
N VAL A 986 -28.20 66.50 37.31
CA VAL A 986 -28.09 65.36 38.23
C VAL A 986 -28.64 64.09 37.57
N ASP A 987 -29.79 64.16 36.92
CA ASP A 987 -30.38 62.99 36.24
C ASP A 987 -29.51 62.52 35.06
N GLU A 988 -28.93 63.45 34.30
CA GLU A 988 -28.03 63.14 33.18
C GLU A 988 -26.70 62.52 33.67
N THR A 989 -26.14 63.04 34.77
CA THR A 989 -24.94 62.44 35.40
C THR A 989 -25.23 61.08 36.02
N MET A 990 -26.40 60.87 36.62
CA MET A 990 -26.84 59.56 37.13
C MET A 990 -26.99 58.53 36.02
N LYS A 991 -27.55 58.92 34.88
CA LYS A 991 -27.65 58.06 33.69
C LYS A 991 -26.27 57.69 33.16
N THR A 992 -25.38 58.67 33.05
CA THR A 992 -23.99 58.46 32.61
C THR A 992 -23.21 57.56 33.58
N GLU A 993 -23.43 57.71 34.90
CA GLU A 993 -22.85 56.86 35.93
C GLU A 993 -23.34 55.40 35.80
N ALA A 994 -24.64 55.20 35.57
CA ALA A 994 -25.23 53.87 35.38
C ALA A 994 -24.64 53.17 34.13
N ASP A 995 -24.52 53.88 33.01
CA ASP A 995 -23.93 53.36 31.78
C ASP A 995 -22.44 53.00 31.94
N LEU A 996 -21.66 53.85 32.64
CA LEU A 996 -20.26 53.57 32.95
C LEU A 996 -20.10 52.41 33.93
N SER A 997 -21.03 52.23 34.87
CA SER A 997 -21.05 51.11 35.82
C SER A 997 -21.27 49.77 35.09
N LEU A 998 -22.21 49.72 34.14
CA LEU A 998 -22.43 48.56 33.28
C LEU A 998 -21.19 48.24 32.44
N LYS A 999 -20.61 49.25 31.78
CA LYS A 999 -19.39 49.08 30.97
C LYS A 999 -18.19 48.59 31.80
N LYS A 1000 -18.04 49.09 33.04
CA LYS A 1000 -17.03 48.62 33.99
C LYS A 1000 -17.26 47.15 34.36
N GLN A 1001 -18.51 46.74 34.61
CA GLN A 1001 -18.85 45.33 34.90
C GLN A 1001 -18.54 44.41 33.71
N GLU A 1002 -18.85 44.82 32.48
CA GLU A 1002 -18.53 44.03 31.28
C GLU A 1002 -17.02 43.82 31.08
N ILE A 1003 -16.21 44.88 31.26
CA ILE A 1003 -14.75 44.78 31.16
C ILE A 1003 -14.19 43.89 32.28
N GLN A 1004 -14.73 44.02 33.50
CA GLN A 1004 -14.36 43.19 34.65
C GLN A 1004 -14.64 41.69 34.38
N GLN A 1005 -15.82 41.35 33.88
CA GLN A 1005 -16.18 39.98 33.52
C GLN A 1005 -15.27 39.41 32.42
N LYS A 1006 -14.93 40.21 31.39
CA LYS A 1006 -13.98 39.80 30.34
C LYS A 1006 -12.59 39.54 30.91
N TYR A 1007 -12.11 40.39 31.81
CA TYR A 1007 -10.80 40.22 32.46
C TYR A 1007 -10.74 38.95 33.33
N GLU A 1008 -11.78 38.66 34.11
CA GLU A 1008 -11.88 37.44 34.93
C GLU A 1008 -11.94 36.17 34.07
N LYS A 1009 -12.64 36.23 32.93
CA LYS A 1009 -12.66 35.13 31.95
C LYS A 1009 -11.25 34.85 31.40
N TYR A 1010 -10.51 35.88 30.99
CA TYR A 1010 -9.13 35.73 30.52
C TYR A 1010 -8.20 35.16 31.59
N GLN A 1011 -8.39 35.50 32.86
CA GLN A 1011 -7.61 34.89 33.95
C GLN A 1011 -7.86 33.39 34.08
N LYS A 1012 -9.14 32.96 34.06
CA LYS A 1012 -9.50 31.54 34.14
C LYS A 1012 -9.01 30.74 32.94
N ASP A 1013 -9.10 31.30 31.74
CA ASP A 1013 -8.63 30.64 30.51
C ASP A 1013 -7.10 30.51 30.51
N LYS A 1014 -6.36 31.54 30.96
CA LYS A 1014 -4.91 31.47 31.16
C LYS A 1014 -4.49 30.39 32.16
N GLU A 1015 -5.20 30.29 33.28
CA GLU A 1015 -4.90 29.31 34.32
C GLU A 1015 -5.06 27.87 33.79
N LYS A 1016 -6.12 27.61 33.00
CA LYS A 1016 -6.29 26.32 32.30
C LYS A 1016 -5.17 26.05 31.30
N GLU A 1017 -4.80 27.02 30.47
CA GLU A 1017 -3.69 26.89 29.51
C GLU A 1017 -2.36 26.61 30.21
N CYS A 1018 -2.06 27.27 31.34
CA CYS A 1018 -0.87 26.99 32.14
C CYS A 1018 -0.86 25.55 32.70
N THR A 1019 -1.99 25.07 33.24
CA THR A 1019 -2.07 23.69 33.74
C THR A 1019 -1.87 22.63 32.65
N LEU A 1020 -2.39 22.88 31.44
CA LEU A 1020 -2.17 22.02 30.28
C LEU A 1020 -0.69 22.02 29.86
N LEU A 1021 -0.05 23.19 29.87
CA LEU A 1021 1.37 23.33 29.54
C LEU A 1021 2.26 22.57 30.54
N GLU A 1022 2.00 22.71 31.85
CA GLU A 1022 2.72 21.98 32.89
C GLU A 1022 2.57 20.46 32.73
N ASN A 1023 1.39 19.97 32.33
CA ASN A 1023 1.18 18.56 32.05
C ASN A 1023 1.98 18.10 30.82
N LEU A 1024 1.98 18.88 29.75
CA LEU A 1024 2.79 18.59 28.55
C LEU A 1024 4.30 18.59 28.85
N GLU A 1025 4.79 19.51 29.68
CA GLU A 1025 6.19 19.55 30.12
C GLU A 1025 6.57 18.31 30.95
N LYS A 1026 5.70 17.88 31.87
CA LYS A 1026 5.87 16.62 32.62
C LYS A 1026 5.94 15.41 31.69
N GLU A 1027 5.04 15.35 30.70
CA GLU A 1027 5.04 14.27 29.70
C GLU A 1027 6.31 14.26 28.86
N ILE A 1028 6.85 15.41 28.46
CA ILE A 1028 8.14 15.48 27.74
C ILE A 1028 9.30 15.01 28.61
N ASN A 1029 9.33 15.39 29.89
CA ASN A 1029 10.36 14.91 30.81
C ASN A 1029 10.31 13.38 30.94
N GLN A 1030 9.11 12.81 31.05
CA GLN A 1030 8.89 11.37 31.07
C GLN A 1030 9.34 10.70 29.75
N LEU A 1031 8.98 11.27 28.59
CA LEU A 1031 9.42 10.78 27.29
C LEU A 1031 10.93 10.86 27.12
N THR A 1032 11.58 11.89 27.67
CA THR A 1032 13.04 12.05 27.64
C THR A 1032 13.74 10.99 28.49
N ALA A 1033 13.20 10.69 29.69
CA ALA A 1033 13.69 9.60 30.52
C ALA A 1033 13.54 8.24 29.82
N GLN A 1034 12.37 7.97 29.25
CA GLN A 1034 12.12 6.75 28.47
C GLN A 1034 13.03 6.67 27.22
N LYS A 1035 13.26 7.77 26.52
CA LYS A 1035 14.21 7.83 25.39
C LYS A 1035 15.61 7.40 25.85
N SER A 1036 16.08 7.92 26.98
CA SER A 1036 17.40 7.58 27.54
C SER A 1036 17.50 6.09 27.90
N GLN A 1037 16.46 5.53 28.52
CA GLN A 1037 16.39 4.12 28.87
C GLN A 1037 16.45 3.21 27.64
N PHE A 1038 15.61 3.46 26.63
CA PHE A 1038 15.58 2.64 25.41
C PHE A 1038 16.86 2.76 24.59
N LEU A 1039 17.53 3.91 24.66
CA LEU A 1039 18.84 4.10 24.04
C LEU A 1039 19.91 3.24 24.73
N ASP A 1040 19.89 3.13 26.06
CA ASP A 1040 20.78 2.24 26.81
C ASP A 1040 20.46 0.76 26.55
N GLU A 1041 19.18 0.36 26.55
CA GLU A 1041 18.75 -1.00 26.22
C GLU A 1041 19.21 -1.40 24.81
N SER A 1042 19.02 -0.52 23.82
CA SER A 1042 19.49 -0.75 22.45
C SER A 1042 21.00 -0.95 22.38
N TYR A 1043 21.77 -0.16 23.13
CA TYR A 1043 23.22 -0.34 23.23
C TYR A 1043 23.59 -1.69 23.85
N GLN A 1044 22.90 -2.11 24.92
CA GLN A 1044 23.15 -3.41 25.55
C GLN A 1044 22.88 -4.57 24.57
N HIS A 1045 21.82 -4.50 23.77
CA HIS A 1045 21.55 -5.50 22.73
C HIS A 1045 22.68 -5.58 21.70
N VAL A 1046 23.23 -4.44 21.25
CA VAL A 1046 24.37 -4.41 20.31
C VAL A 1046 25.62 -5.04 20.92
N VAL A 1047 25.95 -4.70 22.17
CA VAL A 1047 27.11 -5.27 22.87
C VAL A 1047 26.92 -6.77 23.11
N ARG A 1048 25.70 -7.21 23.43
CA ARG A 1048 25.42 -8.64 23.59
C ARG A 1048 25.59 -9.38 22.27
N LEU A 1049 25.07 -8.83 21.16
CA LEU A 1049 25.26 -9.40 19.82
C LEU A 1049 26.76 -9.53 19.46
N GLU A 1050 27.60 -8.56 19.83
CA GLU A 1050 29.06 -8.63 19.68
C GLU A 1050 29.68 -9.87 20.35
N GLN A 1051 29.16 -10.23 21.53
CA GLN A 1051 29.66 -11.36 22.30
C GLN A 1051 29.23 -12.69 21.69
N ILE A 1052 27.96 -12.84 21.34
CA ILE A 1052 27.34 -14.13 21.01
C ILE A 1052 27.27 -14.45 19.51
N ALA A 1053 27.12 -13.46 18.64
CA ALA A 1053 26.87 -13.67 17.22
C ALA A 1053 28.15 -14.00 16.44
N LEU A 1054 28.05 -14.93 15.48
CA LEU A 1054 29.13 -15.30 14.57
C LEU A 1054 29.62 -14.09 13.75
N LYS A 1055 28.66 -13.31 13.24
CA LYS A 1055 28.85 -12.04 12.53
C LYS A 1055 28.04 -10.92 13.19
N ALA A 1056 28.65 -10.25 14.17
CA ALA A 1056 28.02 -9.19 14.95
C ALA A 1056 27.94 -7.85 14.20
N ASP A 1057 28.86 -7.64 13.27
CA ASP A 1057 29.01 -6.53 12.32
C ASP A 1057 28.18 -6.72 11.04
N SER A 1058 27.18 -7.61 11.07
CA SER A 1058 26.26 -7.83 9.94
C SER A 1058 25.53 -6.55 9.53
N ALA A 1059 25.13 -6.46 8.26
CA ALA A 1059 24.41 -5.32 7.69
C ALA A 1059 23.16 -4.94 8.51
N SER A 1060 22.44 -5.93 9.05
CA SER A 1060 21.25 -5.71 9.90
C SER A 1060 21.58 -5.08 11.27
N THR A 1061 22.80 -5.23 11.79
CA THR A 1061 23.28 -4.51 12.99
C THR A 1061 23.86 -3.15 12.61
N VAL A 1062 24.61 -3.07 11.50
CA VAL A 1062 25.29 -1.84 11.04
C VAL A 1062 24.31 -0.73 10.69
N VAL A 1063 23.15 -1.06 10.10
CA VAL A 1063 22.08 -0.09 9.80
C VAL A 1063 21.62 0.67 11.05
N HIS A 1064 21.73 0.04 12.22
CA HIS A 1064 21.34 0.62 13.50
C HIS A 1064 22.48 1.34 14.22
N LEU A 1065 23.75 1.02 13.92
CA LEU A 1065 24.90 1.65 14.57
C LEU A 1065 24.95 3.16 14.33
N ASP A 1066 24.72 3.62 13.10
CA ASP A 1066 24.77 5.06 12.77
C ASP A 1066 23.75 5.86 13.58
N PHE A 1067 22.52 5.34 13.67
CA PHE A 1067 21.45 5.94 14.46
C PHE A 1067 21.81 5.95 15.95
N LEU A 1068 22.30 4.84 16.50
CA LEU A 1068 22.67 4.76 17.92
C LEU A 1068 23.86 5.65 18.27
N ILE A 1069 24.87 5.75 17.39
CA ILE A 1069 26.01 6.66 17.56
C ILE A 1069 25.52 8.11 17.60
N GLU A 1070 24.67 8.52 16.66
CA GLU A 1070 24.11 9.88 16.63
C GLU A 1070 23.30 10.19 17.90
N LYS A 1071 22.42 9.27 18.32
CA LYS A 1071 21.59 9.48 19.51
C LYS A 1071 22.37 9.38 20.82
N MET A 1072 23.41 8.55 20.90
CA MET A 1072 24.32 8.51 22.06
C MET A 1072 25.18 9.77 22.15
N LYS A 1073 25.62 10.34 21.02
CA LYS A 1073 26.27 11.66 21.00
C LYS A 1073 25.34 12.76 21.52
N GLN A 1074 24.08 12.75 21.13
CA GLN A 1074 23.06 13.68 21.65
C GLN A 1074 22.81 13.50 23.16
N LYS A 1075 22.93 12.26 23.67
CA LYS A 1075 22.86 11.97 25.11
C LYS A 1075 24.12 12.41 25.88
N GLY A 1076 25.27 12.50 25.21
CA GLY A 1076 26.55 12.88 25.81
C GLY A 1076 27.37 11.72 26.41
N ASP A 1077 27.02 10.46 26.09
CA ASP A 1077 27.70 9.27 26.64
C ASP A 1077 28.88 8.87 25.74
N THR A 1078 30.04 9.50 25.98
CA THR A 1078 31.24 9.39 25.11
C THR A 1078 31.88 8.01 25.11
N GLU A 1079 31.83 7.29 26.23
CA GLU A 1079 32.38 5.92 26.35
C GLU A 1079 31.59 4.94 25.46
N LYS A 1080 30.26 4.99 25.51
CA LYS A 1080 29.41 4.15 24.65
C LYS A 1080 29.56 4.52 23.17
N VAL A 1081 29.71 5.81 22.85
CA VAL A 1081 29.98 6.27 21.48
C VAL A 1081 31.29 5.69 20.96
N GLN A 1082 32.37 5.77 21.74
CA GLN A 1082 33.67 5.24 21.33
C GLN A 1082 33.60 3.73 21.05
N LYS A 1083 32.90 2.96 21.89
CA LYS A 1083 32.71 1.52 21.64
C LYS A 1083 31.91 1.24 20.37
N LEU A 1084 30.81 1.97 20.14
CA LEU A 1084 30.02 1.82 18.92
C LEU A 1084 30.81 2.22 17.66
N GLU A 1085 31.66 3.25 17.74
CA GLU A 1085 32.55 3.68 16.65
C GLU A 1085 33.66 2.66 16.40
N GLU A 1086 34.22 2.03 17.45
CA GLU A 1086 35.17 0.93 17.33
C GLU A 1086 34.52 -0.26 16.60
N MET A 1087 33.32 -0.67 16.99
CA MET A 1087 32.55 -1.70 16.29
C MET A 1087 32.30 -1.33 14.83
N ARG A 1088 31.93 -0.07 14.55
CA ARG A 1088 31.72 0.45 13.19
C ARG A 1088 33.00 0.44 12.34
N SER A 1089 34.15 0.68 12.96
CA SER A 1089 35.46 0.68 12.27
C SER A 1089 35.89 -0.71 11.78
N ARG A 1090 35.42 -1.77 12.45
CA ARG A 1090 35.68 -3.16 12.08
C ARG A 1090 34.84 -3.66 10.90
N VAL A 1091 33.81 -2.89 10.51
CA VAL A 1091 32.93 -3.22 9.38
C VAL A 1091 33.66 -2.97 8.06
N ASP A 1092 33.71 -3.99 7.20
CA ASP A 1092 34.31 -3.87 5.87
C ASP A 1092 33.47 -2.98 4.93
N GLU A 1093 34.12 -2.41 3.92
CA GLU A 1093 33.51 -1.42 3.03
C GLU A 1093 32.37 -2.00 2.17
N LYS A 1094 32.37 -3.31 1.93
CA LYS A 1094 31.31 -3.99 1.18
C LYS A 1094 30.08 -4.20 2.07
N THR A 1095 30.26 -4.59 3.34
CA THR A 1095 29.16 -4.66 4.32
C THR A 1095 28.51 -3.29 4.55
N LYS A 1096 29.27 -2.19 4.52
CA LYS A 1096 28.70 -0.83 4.54
C LYS A 1096 27.82 -0.53 3.32
N LYS A 1097 28.23 -0.95 2.12
CA LYS A 1097 27.40 -0.81 0.89
C LYS A 1097 26.11 -1.62 0.99
N VAL A 1098 26.18 -2.85 1.49
CA VAL A 1098 25.01 -3.70 1.72
C VAL A 1098 24.07 -3.08 2.76
N ALA A 1099 24.61 -2.55 3.86
CA ALA A 1099 23.84 -1.83 4.88
C ALA A 1099 23.13 -0.58 4.30
N HIS A 1100 23.80 0.16 3.41
CA HIS A 1100 23.20 1.30 2.71
C HIS A 1100 22.03 0.89 1.80
N TRP A 1101 22.20 -0.20 1.05
CA TRP A 1101 21.13 -0.80 0.24
C TRP A 1101 19.95 -1.31 1.10
N TYR A 1102 20.25 -1.92 2.24
CA TYR A 1102 19.27 -2.39 3.24
C TYR A 1102 18.47 -1.22 3.87
N LYS A 1103 19.12 -0.07 4.09
CA LYS A 1103 18.45 1.16 4.57
C LYS A 1103 17.48 1.73 3.53
N PHE A 1104 17.91 1.84 2.26
CA PHE A 1104 17.07 2.37 1.17
C PHE A 1104 15.81 1.55 0.90
N THR A 1105 15.94 0.23 0.93
CA THR A 1105 14.82 -0.71 0.69
C THR A 1105 13.79 -0.71 1.82
N GLN A 1106 14.18 -0.36 3.06
CA GLN A 1106 13.23 -0.18 4.17
C GLN A 1106 12.50 1.17 4.14
N THR A 1107 13.14 2.23 3.61
CA THR A 1107 12.55 3.58 3.52
C THR A 1107 11.62 3.78 2.32
N ALA A 1108 11.64 2.87 1.35
CA ALA A 1108 10.69 2.89 0.23
C ALA A 1108 9.29 2.45 0.71
N SER A 1109 8.51 3.39 1.23
CA SER A 1109 7.05 3.25 1.27
C SER A 1109 6.51 3.13 -0.16
N PRO A 1110 5.52 2.26 -0.43
CA PRO A 1110 4.82 2.29 -1.69
C PRO A 1110 4.05 3.61 -1.75
N ILE A 1111 4.54 4.54 -2.56
CA ILE A 1111 3.67 5.57 -3.12
C ILE A 1111 2.87 4.85 -4.21
N LYS A 1112 1.70 4.33 -3.83
CA LYS A 1112 0.49 4.23 -4.64
C LYS A 1112 -0.71 3.91 -3.77
#